data_AF-A0A8W8LJR5-F1
#
_entry.id   AF-A0A8W8LJR5-F1
#
_cell.length_a   1.000
_cell.length_b   1.000
_cell.length_c   1.000
_cell.angle_alpha   90.00
_cell.angle_beta   90.00
_cell.angle_gamma   90.00
#
_symmetry.space_group_name_H-M   'P 1'
#
loop_
_entity.id
_entity.type
_entity.pdbx_description
1 polymer ?
#
loop_
_entity_poly.entity_id
_entity_poly.type
_entity_poly.pdbx_seq_one_letter_code
_entity_poly.pdbx_strand_id
1 'polypeptide(L)'
;MKHRFHNLSAFQRLTTAIAIKGGLDDRAQTRLNHLGLTLSTSNRIRFQESVHDCSLKLITESLKSNPLVKITGDNLDIYVKTSKLTSEKRNQDLHLFTSNVIFSRIATTDMSNTKPNVEANKLTADDVLLTSGSLKQERLAYAYSVLLARILCKLPAFQSYKKLIPEHLPHEYSKKMEAKSLVYPLPIQFRNEAKHEDCLCIMDTYEDQLIKMFTEAFGNTDVLRKFGVPVGGDQLTRVRLQEAKNIRCLSVTPERRLDDLHPIVCEMWHNKQDFLEKCFKALYKTSNTPPTLAYFKTLLQRSNVNGKVKGRFQPHFDLLMTVGEGMITEQFMEFFNMEDMDSKPQHRDFDDLSHQPKDQQKSFLLDIIQKFMKYFGYGLLETPHLIPRRNEYQERVEKRSTILVNGQQFIIQTSEEKTCYKEEDEVYNYCMLLCHWYLHVIEMHDTAKEGDIHRAVLNCKYAIPFFYSHSKLSKYLVENVNYVLQTEHLLSPLQSLRVLEGSFVNTIGGKGKCVESDLVQEHSVCNQKSLIRSLGANKTEKSISRATASADAIAEICSQMDNCLQIKPKSGRHSKTVSVNNQIIVSRELRKIRPFQYIPGRKCQGFSSLHPIPVTTENVPNMKDWINHLIRRLTRGQVVPVEEDEEEQDDWEED
;
A
#
# COMPACT_ATOMS: atom_id res chain seq x y z
N MET A 1 6.26 21.95 56.10
CA MET A 1 6.01 22.19 54.66
C MET A 1 7.13 21.57 53.85
N LYS A 2 6.88 20.53 53.04
CA LYS A 2 7.88 20.04 52.08
C LYS A 2 7.87 20.98 50.87
N HIS A 3 8.90 21.80 50.74
CA HIS A 3 9.08 22.63 49.54
C HIS A 3 9.21 21.69 48.34
N ARG A 4 8.27 21.76 47.38
CA ARG A 4 8.32 20.91 46.19
C ARG A 4 9.27 21.56 45.19
N PHE A 5 10.42 20.93 44.96
CA PHE A 5 11.38 21.39 43.95
C PHE A 5 10.83 21.06 42.56
N HIS A 6 10.27 22.06 41.87
CA HIS A 6 9.63 21.87 40.56
C HIS A 6 10.59 21.27 39.53
N ASN A 7 11.84 21.75 39.47
CA ASN A 7 12.85 21.24 38.54
C ASN A 7 13.21 19.77 38.81
N LEU A 8 13.38 19.39 40.08
CA LEU A 8 13.65 17.99 40.44
C LEU A 8 12.46 17.09 40.09
N SER A 9 11.22 17.58 40.30
CA SER A 9 10.03 16.84 39.90
C SER A 9 9.91 16.68 38.38
N ALA A 10 10.32 17.68 37.59
CA ALA A 10 10.35 17.59 36.14
C ALA A 10 11.41 16.58 35.66
N PHE A 11 12.62 16.66 36.23
CA PHE A 11 13.70 15.69 35.98
C PHE A 11 13.24 14.25 36.26
N GLN A 12 12.61 14.00 37.41
CA GLN A 12 12.08 12.68 37.77
C GLN A 12 11.01 12.16 36.80
N ARG A 13 10.18 13.05 36.23
CA ARG A 13 9.20 12.66 35.20
C ARG A 13 9.90 12.26 33.89
N LEU A 14 10.88 13.03 33.45
CA LEU A 14 11.66 12.76 32.23
C LEU A 14 12.40 11.42 32.34
N THR A 15 13.16 11.20 33.41
CA THR A 15 13.86 9.93 33.66
C THR A 15 12.90 8.74 33.80
N THR A 16 11.72 8.95 34.38
CA THR A 16 10.69 7.91 34.44
C THR A 16 10.14 7.58 33.05
N ALA A 17 9.96 8.58 32.18
CA ALA A 17 9.57 8.35 30.78
C ALA A 17 10.61 7.51 30.04
N ILE A 18 11.91 7.82 30.21
CA ILE A 18 13.02 7.01 29.67
C ILE A 18 12.95 5.58 30.20
N ALA A 19 12.75 5.40 31.52
CA ALA A 19 12.69 4.08 32.13
C ALA A 19 11.51 3.24 31.61
N ILE A 20 10.34 3.88 31.42
CA ILE A 20 9.15 3.23 30.82
C ILE A 20 9.46 2.83 29.37
N LYS A 21 9.93 3.78 28.55
CA LYS A 21 10.22 3.54 27.12
C LYS A 21 11.30 2.49 26.91
N GLY A 22 12.32 2.49 27.77
CA GLY A 22 13.40 1.50 27.78
C GLY A 22 12.99 0.12 28.30
N GLY A 23 11.75 -0.04 28.77
CA GLY A 23 11.24 -1.31 29.29
C GLY A 23 11.97 -1.76 30.57
N LEU A 24 12.40 -0.81 31.40
CA LEU A 24 13.14 -1.10 32.62
C LEU A 24 12.22 -1.83 33.61
N ASP A 25 12.68 -2.93 34.20
CA ASP A 25 11.86 -3.70 35.13
C ASP A 25 11.53 -2.93 36.43
N ASP A 26 10.47 -3.34 37.14
CA ASP A 26 10.00 -2.65 38.34
C ASP A 26 11.06 -2.62 39.46
N ARG A 27 11.95 -3.61 39.55
CA ARG A 27 13.03 -3.65 40.57
C ARG A 27 14.10 -2.61 40.27
N ALA A 28 14.51 -2.49 39.02
CA ALA A 28 15.45 -1.47 38.55
C ALA A 28 14.85 -0.06 38.71
N GLN A 29 13.58 0.14 38.36
CA GLN A 29 12.88 1.40 38.61
C GLN A 29 12.81 1.75 40.10
N THR A 30 12.55 0.78 40.97
CA THR A 30 12.52 0.98 42.43
C THR A 30 13.89 1.42 42.96
N ARG A 31 14.99 0.83 42.47
CA ARG A 31 16.35 1.25 42.81
C ARG A 31 16.62 2.69 42.38
N LEU A 32 16.25 3.06 41.15
CA LEU A 32 16.41 4.43 40.66
C LEU A 32 15.55 5.43 41.46
N ASN A 33 14.37 5.01 41.93
CA ASN A 33 13.55 5.84 42.79
C ASN A 33 14.18 6.07 44.17
N HIS A 34 14.80 5.05 44.77
CA HIS A 34 15.58 5.22 46.01
C HIS A 34 16.78 6.17 45.85
N LEU A 35 17.37 6.22 44.65
CA LEU A 35 18.40 7.21 44.30
C LEU A 35 17.84 8.61 43.99
N GLY A 36 16.51 8.80 44.06
CA GLY A 36 15.84 10.05 43.75
C GLY A 36 15.76 10.37 42.25
N LEU A 37 16.10 9.43 41.38
CA LEU A 37 16.19 9.65 39.94
C LEU A 37 14.85 9.49 39.24
N THR A 38 14.02 8.53 39.63
CA THR A 38 12.69 8.27 39.03
C THR A 38 11.56 8.46 40.04
N LEU A 39 10.32 8.51 39.54
CA LEU A 39 9.12 8.54 40.37
C LEU A 39 8.89 7.19 41.06
N SER A 40 8.24 7.23 42.24
CA SER A 40 7.74 6.02 42.88
C SER A 40 6.64 5.37 42.05
N THR A 41 6.34 4.09 42.29
CA THR A 41 5.32 3.35 41.52
C THR A 41 3.97 4.07 41.47
N SER A 42 3.47 4.58 42.60
CA SER A 42 2.19 5.31 42.65
C SER A 42 2.23 6.63 41.88
N ASN A 43 3.35 7.35 41.92
CA ASN A 43 3.51 8.60 41.18
C ASN A 43 3.75 8.37 39.69
N ARG A 44 4.38 7.25 39.31
CA ARG A 44 4.50 6.81 37.92
C ARG A 44 3.12 6.53 37.32
N ILE A 45 2.26 5.81 38.04
CA ILE A 45 0.88 5.53 37.62
C ILE A 45 0.13 6.85 37.37
N ARG A 46 0.17 7.78 38.34
CA ARG A 46 -0.45 9.11 38.21
C ARG A 46 0.14 9.92 37.06
N PHE A 47 1.44 9.78 36.80
CA PHE A 47 2.09 10.43 35.67
C PHE A 47 1.55 9.90 34.34
N GLN A 48 1.46 8.57 34.16
CA GLN A 48 0.87 7.97 32.96
C GLN A 48 -0.58 8.38 32.75
N GLU A 49 -1.39 8.36 33.82
CA GLU A 49 -2.78 8.83 33.80
C GLU A 49 -2.86 10.31 33.39
N SER A 50 -2.03 11.18 33.98
CA SER A 50 -2.02 12.60 33.60
C SER A 50 -1.60 12.86 32.14
N VAL A 51 -0.71 12.03 31.59
CA VAL A 51 -0.29 12.10 30.19
C VAL A 51 -1.43 11.67 29.27
N HIS A 52 -2.15 10.61 29.63
CA HIS A 52 -3.32 10.16 28.90
C HIS A 52 -4.43 11.22 28.89
N ASP A 53 -4.78 11.77 30.06
CA ASP A 53 -5.80 12.82 30.19
C ASP A 53 -5.43 14.06 29.36
N CYS A 54 -4.15 14.42 29.32
CA CYS A 54 -3.65 15.49 28.46
C CYS A 54 -3.86 15.17 26.98
N SER A 55 -3.59 13.93 26.55
CA SER A 55 -3.82 13.51 25.15
C SER A 55 -5.28 13.60 24.75
N LEU A 56 -6.21 13.17 25.62
CA LEU A 56 -7.65 13.28 25.34
C LEU A 56 -8.11 14.75 25.26
N LYS A 57 -7.60 15.61 26.17
CA LYS A 57 -7.88 17.05 26.11
C LYS A 57 -7.38 17.69 24.81
N LEU A 58 -6.18 17.32 24.35
CA LEU A 58 -5.64 17.79 23.09
C LEU A 58 -6.50 17.38 21.89
N ILE A 59 -7.12 16.19 21.92
CA ILE A 59 -8.10 15.79 20.89
C ILE A 59 -9.29 16.74 20.92
N THR A 60 -9.90 16.97 22.08
CA THR A 60 -11.07 17.87 22.22
C THR A 60 -10.73 19.31 21.82
N GLU A 61 -9.55 19.81 22.17
CA GLU A 61 -9.06 21.14 21.75
C GLU A 61 -8.82 21.21 20.22
N SER A 62 -8.26 20.16 19.65
CA SER A 62 -8.05 20.06 18.20
C SER A 62 -9.38 19.99 17.45
N LEU A 63 -10.38 19.26 17.99
CA LEU A 63 -11.74 19.19 17.43
C LEU A 63 -12.39 20.56 17.33
N LYS A 64 -12.28 21.39 18.36
CA LYS A 64 -12.82 22.77 18.34
C LYS A 64 -12.28 23.61 17.18
N SER A 65 -11.05 23.34 16.75
CA SER A 65 -10.42 24.03 15.61
C SER A 65 -10.75 23.36 14.27
N ASN A 66 -10.87 22.04 14.25
CA ASN A 66 -11.18 21.25 13.07
C ASN A 66 -11.97 19.98 13.45
N PRO A 67 -13.27 19.89 13.11
CA PRO A 67 -14.10 18.73 13.46
C PRO A 67 -13.86 17.51 12.56
N LEU A 68 -13.09 17.63 11.48
CA LEU A 68 -12.94 16.57 10.50
C LEU A 68 -11.81 15.61 10.90
N VAL A 69 -12.21 14.39 11.29
CA VAL A 69 -11.29 13.33 11.76
C VAL A 69 -11.53 11.99 11.08
N LYS A 70 -10.51 11.14 10.99
CA LYS A 70 -10.60 9.74 10.57
C LYS A 70 -10.08 8.85 11.69
N ILE A 71 -10.64 7.66 11.84
CA ILE A 71 -10.09 6.63 12.72
C ILE A 71 -9.36 5.58 11.87
N THR A 72 -8.19 5.13 12.31
CA THR A 72 -7.52 3.95 11.75
C THR A 72 -7.30 2.95 12.88
N GLY A 73 -7.77 1.71 12.71
CA GLY A 73 -7.71 0.65 13.71
C GLY A 73 -6.93 -0.58 13.24
N ASP A 74 -6.39 -1.35 14.18
CA ASP A 74 -5.71 -2.61 13.93
C ASP A 74 -5.69 -3.51 15.18
N ASN A 75 -5.49 -4.81 14.96
CA ASN A 75 -5.40 -5.82 16.01
C ASN A 75 -4.03 -5.81 16.71
N LEU A 76 -4.06 -6.03 18.02
CA LEU A 76 -2.91 -6.09 18.90
C LEU A 76 -2.95 -7.41 19.68
N ASP A 77 -2.41 -8.45 19.07
CA ASP A 77 -2.26 -9.75 19.72
C ASP A 77 -0.97 -9.83 20.57
N ILE A 78 -1.11 -10.33 21.81
CA ILE A 78 0.01 -10.61 22.71
C ILE A 78 -0.13 -12.00 23.33
N TYR A 79 0.91 -12.81 23.15
CA TYR A 79 1.06 -14.06 23.88
C TYR A 79 1.69 -13.83 25.26
N VAL A 80 0.99 -14.25 26.31
CA VAL A 80 1.45 -14.19 27.69
C VAL A 80 1.83 -15.60 28.16
N LYS A 81 3.13 -15.79 28.39
CA LYS A 81 3.67 -17.03 28.97
C LYS A 81 3.51 -17.03 30.48
N THR A 82 3.01 -18.14 31.02
CA THR A 82 2.93 -18.41 32.45
C THR A 82 4.13 -19.26 32.85
N SER A 83 4.85 -18.87 33.92
CA SER A 83 6.06 -19.57 34.37
C SER A 83 5.80 -20.98 34.92
N LYS A 84 4.60 -21.21 35.47
CA LYS A 84 4.13 -22.52 35.94
C LYS A 84 2.77 -22.79 35.34
N LEU A 85 2.71 -23.73 34.40
CA LEU A 85 1.45 -24.19 33.83
C LEU A 85 0.72 -25.03 34.87
N THR A 86 -0.51 -24.63 35.20
CA THR A 86 -1.44 -25.43 36.01
C THR A 86 -2.78 -25.53 35.27
N SER A 87 -3.70 -26.34 35.78
CA SER A 87 -5.09 -26.39 35.29
C SER A 87 -5.74 -24.99 35.30
N GLU A 88 -5.41 -24.17 36.29
CA GLU A 88 -5.97 -22.83 36.53
C GLU A 88 -5.17 -21.69 35.86
N LYS A 89 -3.86 -21.87 35.62
CA LYS A 89 -2.99 -20.85 35.04
C LYS A 89 -2.30 -21.39 33.80
N ARG A 90 -2.88 -21.09 32.63
CA ARG A 90 -2.34 -21.44 31.32
C ARG A 90 -1.67 -20.24 30.65
N ASN A 91 -0.98 -20.49 29.55
CA ASN A 91 -0.60 -19.41 28.65
C ASN A 91 -1.87 -18.77 28.07
N GLN A 92 -1.84 -17.47 27.85
CA GLN A 92 -3.00 -16.70 27.39
C GLN A 92 -2.63 -15.93 26.13
N ASP A 93 -3.52 -15.98 25.13
CA ASP A 93 -3.53 -15.07 24.00
C ASP A 93 -4.44 -13.91 24.34
N LEU A 94 -3.84 -12.73 24.53
CA LEU A 94 -4.59 -11.48 24.69
C LEU A 94 -4.85 -10.89 23.30
N HIS A 95 -6.13 -10.80 22.95
CA HIS A 95 -6.62 -10.16 21.73
C HIS A 95 -7.15 -8.77 22.07
N LEU A 96 -6.51 -7.75 21.53
CA LEU A 96 -6.77 -6.35 21.83
C LEU A 96 -6.92 -5.58 20.53
N PHE A 97 -7.66 -4.47 20.53
CA PHE A 97 -7.82 -3.61 19.37
C PHE A 97 -7.35 -2.20 19.70
N THR A 98 -6.42 -1.68 18.91
CA THR A 98 -5.86 -0.33 19.08
C THR A 98 -6.22 0.56 17.90
N SER A 99 -6.25 1.87 18.11
CA SER A 99 -6.70 2.80 17.08
C SER A 99 -6.09 4.18 17.28
N ASN A 100 -5.98 4.92 16.19
CA ASN A 100 -5.58 6.31 16.17
C ASN A 100 -6.68 7.17 15.54
N VAL A 101 -6.85 8.38 16.05
CA VAL A 101 -7.62 9.44 15.39
C VAL A 101 -6.67 10.36 14.64
N ILE A 102 -6.99 10.67 13.39
CA ILE A 102 -6.19 11.45 12.44
C ILE A 102 -7.03 12.66 12.02
N PHE A 103 -6.50 13.88 12.20
CA PHE A 103 -7.18 15.09 11.77
C PHE A 103 -6.94 15.39 10.28
N SER A 104 -7.98 15.85 9.60
CA SER A 104 -7.91 16.31 8.21
C SER A 104 -6.92 17.48 8.06
N ARG A 105 -6.16 17.46 6.97
CA ARG A 105 -5.22 18.55 6.58
C ARG A 105 -5.72 19.33 5.38
N ILE A 106 -6.51 18.67 4.55
CA ILE A 106 -6.97 19.12 3.24
C ILE A 106 -8.45 19.47 3.30
N ALA A 107 -9.29 18.52 3.75
CA ALA A 107 -10.74 18.70 3.76
C ALA A 107 -11.17 19.84 4.69
N THR A 108 -12.23 20.54 4.29
CA THR A 108 -12.79 21.68 5.00
C THR A 108 -14.30 21.53 5.18
N THR A 109 -14.84 22.20 6.20
CA THR A 109 -16.24 22.03 6.64
C THR A 109 -17.29 22.63 5.69
N ASP A 110 -16.86 23.45 4.73
CA ASP A 110 -17.67 24.04 3.68
C ASP A 110 -17.89 23.11 2.47
N MET A 111 -17.15 22.00 2.39
CA MET A 111 -17.33 21.03 1.31
C MET A 111 -18.67 20.30 1.40
N SER A 112 -19.25 19.98 0.24
CA SER A 112 -20.50 19.21 0.17
C SER A 112 -20.33 17.81 0.76
N ASN A 113 -21.19 17.48 1.72
CA ASN A 113 -21.33 16.12 2.26
C ASN A 113 -22.52 15.36 1.64
N THR A 114 -23.10 15.87 0.56
CA THR A 114 -24.19 15.20 -0.16
C THR A 114 -23.61 14.11 -1.06
N LYS A 115 -24.18 12.91 -0.98
CA LYS A 115 -23.78 11.79 -1.85
C LYS A 115 -24.09 12.12 -3.32
N PRO A 116 -23.22 11.75 -4.26
CA PRO A 116 -23.49 11.92 -5.69
C PRO A 116 -24.76 11.15 -6.09
N ASN A 117 -25.54 11.71 -7.02
CA ASN A 117 -26.64 11.00 -7.66
C ASN A 117 -26.09 10.12 -8.79
N VAL A 118 -25.35 9.07 -8.41
CA VAL A 118 -24.79 8.09 -9.36
C VAL A 118 -25.67 6.85 -9.35
N GLU A 119 -26.19 6.52 -10.53
CA GLU A 119 -26.89 5.27 -10.79
C GLU A 119 -25.90 4.10 -10.74
N ALA A 120 -25.81 3.44 -9.58
CA ALA A 120 -24.79 2.43 -9.31
C ALA A 120 -24.86 1.19 -10.23
N ASN A 121 -26.01 0.97 -10.89
CA ASN A 121 -26.21 -0.05 -11.93
C ASN A 121 -25.59 0.32 -13.29
N LYS A 122 -25.30 1.61 -13.54
CA LYS A 122 -24.61 2.09 -14.75
C LYS A 122 -23.09 2.00 -14.65
N LEU A 123 -22.54 1.76 -13.46
CA LEU A 123 -21.10 1.62 -13.26
C LEU A 123 -20.58 0.31 -13.87
N THR A 124 -19.46 0.42 -14.59
CA THR A 124 -18.83 -0.67 -15.35
C THR A 124 -17.35 -0.81 -15.01
N ALA A 125 -16.71 -1.85 -15.54
CA ALA A 125 -15.28 -2.06 -15.40
C ALA A 125 -14.44 -0.87 -15.90
N ASP A 126 -14.91 -0.13 -16.90
CA ASP A 126 -14.18 1.03 -17.43
C ASP A 126 -14.17 2.22 -16.46
N ASP A 127 -15.12 2.29 -15.52
CA ASP A 127 -15.15 3.31 -14.47
C ASP A 127 -14.09 3.07 -13.38
N VAL A 128 -13.61 1.83 -13.23
CA VAL A 128 -12.62 1.43 -12.21
C VAL A 128 -11.26 1.05 -12.80
N LEU A 129 -11.17 0.80 -14.10
CA LEU A 129 -9.91 0.54 -14.80
C LEU A 129 -9.28 1.86 -15.30
N LEU A 130 -8.02 1.76 -15.74
CA LEU A 130 -7.35 2.83 -16.49
C LEU A 130 -7.59 2.63 -17.97
N THR A 131 -8.57 3.34 -18.51
CA THR A 131 -8.88 3.33 -19.95
C THR A 131 -7.79 4.04 -20.74
N SER A 132 -7.39 3.42 -21.85
CA SER A 132 -6.43 3.99 -22.80
C SER A 132 -6.92 5.34 -23.35
N GLY A 133 -6.02 6.32 -23.42
CA GLY A 133 -6.30 7.69 -23.87
C GLY A 133 -6.98 8.59 -22.83
N SER A 134 -7.17 8.14 -21.59
CA SER A 134 -7.77 8.97 -20.54
C SER A 134 -6.74 9.90 -19.87
N LEU A 135 -7.18 11.06 -19.40
CA LEU A 135 -6.35 11.98 -18.58
C LEU A 135 -5.75 11.28 -17.34
N LYS A 136 -6.47 10.30 -16.78
CA LYS A 136 -6.00 9.48 -15.65
C LYS A 136 -4.79 8.62 -16.05
N GLN A 137 -4.82 8.03 -17.24
CA GLN A 137 -3.69 7.30 -17.79
C GLN A 137 -2.49 8.22 -18.05
N GLU A 138 -2.72 9.40 -18.63
CA GLU A 138 -1.64 10.38 -18.89
C GLU A 138 -0.96 10.83 -17.60
N ARG A 139 -1.73 11.05 -16.53
CA ARG A 139 -1.18 11.38 -15.19
C ARG A 139 -0.30 10.27 -14.63
N LEU A 140 -0.73 9.01 -14.73
CA LEU A 140 0.10 7.88 -14.31
C LEU A 140 1.35 7.76 -15.19
N ALA A 141 1.21 7.94 -16.51
CA ALA A 141 2.31 7.88 -17.45
C ALA A 141 3.36 8.97 -17.18
N TYR A 142 2.93 10.18 -16.80
CA TYR A 142 3.82 11.25 -16.36
C TYR A 142 4.59 10.88 -15.10
N ALA A 143 3.92 10.32 -14.09
CA ALA A 143 4.57 9.88 -12.85
C ALA A 143 5.64 8.82 -13.13
N TYR A 144 5.28 7.78 -13.91
CA TYR A 144 6.24 6.78 -14.39
C TYR A 144 7.39 7.39 -15.16
N SER A 145 7.12 8.37 -16.04
CA SER A 145 8.17 9.04 -16.81
C SER A 145 9.19 9.73 -15.91
N VAL A 146 8.74 10.41 -14.86
CA VAL A 146 9.62 11.04 -13.88
C VAL A 146 10.41 10.00 -13.08
N LEU A 147 9.77 8.92 -12.63
CA LEU A 147 10.46 7.83 -11.90
C LEU A 147 11.53 7.16 -12.76
N LEU A 148 11.20 6.84 -14.01
CA LEU A 148 12.13 6.30 -14.99
C LEU A 148 13.25 7.29 -15.31
N ALA A 149 12.96 8.59 -15.41
CA ALA A 149 13.98 9.63 -15.61
C ALA A 149 14.98 9.68 -14.44
N ARG A 150 14.51 9.51 -13.20
CA ARG A 150 15.38 9.44 -12.01
C ARG A 150 16.32 8.24 -12.06
N ILE A 151 15.89 7.11 -12.63
CA ILE A 151 16.72 5.92 -12.83
C ILE A 151 17.71 6.17 -13.98
N LEU A 152 17.23 6.66 -15.13
CA LEU A 152 18.04 6.96 -16.30
C LEU A 152 19.19 7.92 -15.97
N CYS A 153 18.92 8.97 -15.19
CA CYS A 153 19.93 9.96 -14.78
C CYS A 153 21.00 9.40 -13.81
N LYS A 154 20.94 8.12 -13.42
CA LYS A 154 22.03 7.43 -12.72
C LYS A 154 23.10 6.90 -13.69
N LEU A 155 22.77 6.75 -14.97
CA LEU A 155 23.75 6.46 -16.01
C LEU A 155 24.66 7.69 -16.21
N PRO A 156 25.99 7.50 -16.27
CA PRO A 156 26.96 8.58 -16.53
C PRO A 156 26.59 9.50 -17.70
N ALA A 157 26.15 8.93 -18.82
CA ALA A 157 25.76 9.69 -20.02
C ALA A 157 24.57 10.65 -19.80
N PHE A 158 23.73 10.40 -18.80
CA PHE A 158 22.52 11.17 -18.52
C PHE A 158 22.60 11.98 -17.22
N GLN A 159 23.72 11.89 -16.48
CA GLN A 159 23.87 12.48 -15.15
C GLN A 159 23.67 14.01 -15.14
N SER A 160 24.06 14.70 -16.23
CA SER A 160 23.88 16.15 -16.39
C SER A 160 22.41 16.57 -16.36
N TYR A 161 21.49 15.72 -16.82
CA TYR A 161 20.06 16.00 -16.86
C TYR A 161 19.35 15.80 -15.52
N LYS A 162 20.03 15.27 -14.50
CA LYS A 162 19.46 15.05 -13.15
C LYS A 162 18.80 16.31 -12.58
N LYS A 163 19.38 17.49 -12.85
CA LYS A 163 18.85 18.78 -12.37
C LYS A 163 17.52 19.18 -13.01
N LEU A 164 17.17 18.60 -14.16
CA LEU A 164 15.91 18.85 -14.88
C LEU A 164 14.75 18.01 -14.32
N ILE A 165 15.07 16.93 -13.61
CA ILE A 165 14.10 15.96 -13.10
C ILE A 165 13.72 16.30 -11.67
N PRO A 166 12.42 16.46 -11.37
CA PRO A 166 11.99 16.79 -10.02
C PRO A 166 12.23 15.62 -9.05
N GLU A 167 12.84 15.91 -7.90
CA GLU A 167 13.01 14.94 -6.81
C GLU A 167 11.68 14.58 -6.13
N HIS A 168 10.77 15.55 -6.03
CA HIS A 168 9.41 15.39 -5.52
C HIS A 168 8.41 15.69 -6.64
N LEU A 169 7.43 14.81 -6.85
CA LEU A 169 6.36 15.03 -7.83
C LEU A 169 5.33 16.02 -7.23
N PRO A 170 5.24 17.27 -7.75
CA PRO A 170 4.32 18.24 -7.19
C PRO A 170 2.87 17.86 -7.52
N HIS A 171 1.97 18.09 -6.57
CA HIS A 171 0.54 17.94 -6.71
C HIS A 171 -0.19 19.06 -5.97
N GLU A 172 -1.49 19.19 -6.19
CA GLU A 172 -2.35 20.26 -5.66
C GLU A 172 -2.17 20.49 -4.15
N TYR A 173 -1.98 19.41 -3.40
CA TYR A 173 -1.92 19.42 -1.94
C TYR A 173 -0.52 19.26 -1.35
N SER A 174 0.56 19.36 -2.15
CA SER A 174 1.92 19.10 -1.65
C SER A 174 2.29 19.94 -0.42
N LYS A 175 1.90 21.23 -0.37
CA LYS A 175 2.15 22.10 0.79
C LYS A 175 1.40 21.63 2.04
N LYS A 176 0.16 21.15 1.89
CA LYS A 176 -0.65 20.64 3.00
C LYS A 176 -0.13 19.28 3.49
N MET A 177 0.35 18.43 2.59
CA MET A 177 0.90 17.10 2.91
C MET A 177 2.32 17.18 3.51
N GLU A 178 3.07 18.24 3.20
CA GLU A 178 4.35 18.57 3.86
C GLU A 178 4.16 18.89 5.35
N ALA A 179 2.99 19.37 5.78
CA ALA A 179 2.74 19.66 7.20
C ALA A 179 2.66 18.38 8.04
N LYS A 180 3.21 18.44 9.26
CA LYS A 180 3.10 17.35 10.26
C LYS A 180 1.61 17.09 10.55
N SER A 181 1.20 15.83 10.47
CA SER A 181 -0.14 15.38 10.82
C SER A 181 -0.38 15.44 12.32
N LEU A 182 -1.62 15.74 12.72
CA LEU A 182 -2.10 15.55 14.08
C LEU A 182 -2.74 14.17 14.18
N VAL A 183 -2.10 13.29 14.96
CA VAL A 183 -2.52 11.91 15.19
C VAL A 183 -2.46 11.64 16.68
N TYR A 184 -3.55 11.10 17.25
CA TYR A 184 -3.62 10.78 18.68
C TYR A 184 -4.16 9.36 18.88
N PRO A 185 -3.61 8.59 19.84
CA PRO A 185 -4.11 7.26 20.15
C PRO A 185 -5.46 7.32 20.86
N LEU A 186 -6.39 6.46 20.45
CA LEU A 186 -7.63 6.19 21.18
C LEU A 186 -7.40 5.12 22.26
N PRO A 187 -8.23 5.07 23.31
CA PRO A 187 -8.16 4.03 24.33
C PRO A 187 -8.20 2.62 23.72
N ILE A 188 -7.27 1.76 24.16
CA ILE A 188 -7.22 0.35 23.73
C ILE A 188 -8.50 -0.40 24.15
N GLN A 189 -8.95 -1.32 23.31
CA GLN A 189 -10.13 -2.13 23.54
C GLN A 189 -9.75 -3.60 23.74
N PHE A 190 -10.39 -4.28 24.69
CA PHE A 190 -10.16 -5.71 24.97
C PHE A 190 -11.12 -6.55 24.14
N ARG A 191 -10.95 -6.48 22.82
CA ARG A 191 -11.85 -7.04 21.81
C ARG A 191 -11.04 -7.68 20.70
N ASN A 192 -11.55 -8.78 20.15
CA ASN A 192 -10.93 -9.53 19.07
C ASN A 192 -11.66 -9.27 17.75
N GLU A 193 -11.00 -8.65 16.78
CA GLU A 193 -11.59 -8.39 15.45
C GLU A 193 -11.99 -9.66 14.68
N ALA A 194 -11.49 -10.83 15.08
CA ALA A 194 -11.91 -12.09 14.48
C ALA A 194 -13.35 -12.50 14.86
N LYS A 195 -13.91 -11.93 15.94
CA LYS A 195 -15.26 -12.23 16.43
C LYS A 195 -16.24 -11.10 16.06
N HIS A 196 -17.37 -11.45 15.46
CA HIS A 196 -18.38 -10.46 15.04
C HIS A 196 -18.97 -9.67 16.21
N GLU A 197 -19.24 -10.33 17.35
CA GLU A 197 -19.75 -9.66 18.56
C GLU A 197 -18.75 -8.61 19.09
N ASP A 198 -17.46 -8.96 19.12
CA ASP A 198 -16.42 -8.03 19.53
C ASP A 198 -16.27 -6.85 18.55
N CYS A 199 -16.48 -7.07 17.24
CA CYS A 199 -16.50 -5.99 16.26
C CYS A 199 -17.68 -5.02 16.45
N LEU A 200 -18.85 -5.53 16.85
CA LEU A 200 -19.97 -4.67 17.25
C LEU A 200 -19.60 -3.83 18.48
N CYS A 201 -18.98 -4.44 19.50
CA CYS A 201 -18.48 -3.69 20.65
C CYS A 201 -17.41 -2.66 20.29
N ILE A 202 -16.54 -2.95 19.31
CA ILE A 202 -15.53 -2.01 18.83
C ILE A 202 -16.18 -0.76 18.26
N MET A 203 -17.19 -0.95 17.42
CA MET A 203 -17.93 0.15 16.81
C MET A 203 -18.76 0.92 17.83
N ASP A 204 -19.41 0.24 18.78
CA ASP A 204 -20.13 0.90 19.90
C ASP A 204 -19.18 1.79 20.72
N THR A 205 -17.99 1.28 21.02
CA THR A 205 -16.97 2.04 21.77
C THR A 205 -16.52 3.26 21.00
N TYR A 206 -16.38 3.18 19.67
CA TYR A 206 -16.09 4.35 18.85
C TYR A 206 -17.22 5.37 18.86
N GLU A 207 -18.47 4.93 18.69
CA GLU A 207 -19.65 5.81 18.73
C GLU A 207 -19.71 6.56 20.07
N ASP A 208 -19.59 5.85 21.20
CA ASP A 208 -19.62 6.43 22.55
C ASP A 208 -18.47 7.44 22.77
N GLN A 209 -17.26 7.10 22.32
CA GLN A 209 -16.10 7.98 22.42
C GLN A 209 -16.28 9.24 21.59
N LEU A 210 -16.75 9.12 20.35
CA LEU A 210 -17.00 10.25 19.46
C LEU A 210 -18.11 11.14 20.00
N ILE A 211 -19.23 10.57 20.44
CA ILE A 211 -20.32 11.33 21.07
C ILE A 211 -19.79 12.15 22.24
N LYS A 212 -19.00 11.54 23.13
CA LYS A 212 -18.39 12.24 24.26
C LYS A 212 -17.47 13.37 23.79
N MET A 213 -16.52 13.09 22.90
CA MET A 213 -15.54 14.08 22.44
C MET A 213 -16.19 15.26 21.72
N PHE A 214 -17.19 15.00 20.86
CA PHE A 214 -17.90 16.05 20.14
C PHE A 214 -18.84 16.84 21.04
N THR A 215 -19.51 16.19 22.00
CA THR A 215 -20.32 16.90 23.01
C THR A 215 -19.45 17.80 23.88
N GLU A 216 -18.26 17.35 24.29
CA GLU A 216 -17.31 18.19 25.04
C GLU A 216 -16.73 19.33 24.20
N ALA A 217 -16.55 19.13 22.89
CA ALA A 217 -16.01 20.15 21.99
C ALA A 217 -17.05 21.21 21.59
N PHE A 218 -18.29 20.80 21.28
CA PHE A 218 -19.32 21.63 20.64
C PHE A 218 -20.62 21.78 21.43
N GLY A 219 -20.80 21.04 22.53
CA GLY A 219 -22.01 21.05 23.36
C GLY A 219 -23.13 20.12 22.88
N ASN A 220 -23.00 19.51 21.69
CA ASN A 220 -23.95 18.55 21.13
C ASN A 220 -23.27 17.58 20.13
N THR A 221 -24.06 16.70 19.52
CA THR A 221 -23.59 15.72 18.52
C THR A 221 -23.91 16.11 17.07
N ASP A 222 -24.47 17.30 16.81
CA ASP A 222 -24.91 17.72 15.47
C ASP A 222 -23.74 17.76 14.49
N VAL A 223 -22.58 18.24 14.94
CA VAL A 223 -21.35 18.30 14.14
C VAL A 223 -20.88 16.89 13.75
N LEU A 224 -20.95 15.94 14.68
CA LEU A 224 -20.61 14.54 14.44
C LEU A 224 -21.57 13.93 13.42
N ARG A 225 -22.89 14.08 13.63
CA ARG A 225 -23.94 13.56 12.74
C ARG A 225 -23.89 14.18 11.36
N LYS A 226 -23.53 15.47 11.27
CA LYS A 226 -23.39 16.20 10.00
C LYS A 226 -22.23 15.68 9.16
N PHE A 227 -21.09 15.38 9.77
CA PHE A 227 -19.86 15.07 9.04
C PHE A 227 -19.50 13.59 9.03
N GLY A 228 -19.92 12.79 10.00
CA GLY A 228 -19.44 11.43 10.20
C GLY A 228 -17.91 11.33 10.36
N VAL A 229 -17.41 10.12 10.53
CA VAL A 229 -16.02 9.77 10.75
C VAL A 229 -15.69 8.53 9.91
N PRO A 230 -14.84 8.68 8.87
CA PRO A 230 -14.30 7.53 8.16
C PRO A 230 -13.51 6.62 9.10
N VAL A 231 -13.61 5.31 8.90
CA VAL A 231 -12.89 4.29 9.65
C VAL A 231 -12.04 3.45 8.69
N GLY A 232 -10.74 3.40 8.92
CA GLY A 232 -9.78 2.64 8.15
C GLY A 232 -9.19 1.47 8.92
N GLY A 233 -8.74 0.45 8.20
CA GLY A 233 -7.96 -0.65 8.74
C GLY A 233 -7.42 -1.55 7.64
N ASP A 234 -6.86 -2.68 8.03
CA ASP A 234 -6.47 -3.73 7.09
C ASP A 234 -7.72 -4.34 6.42
N GLN A 235 -7.51 -5.30 5.51
CA GLN A 235 -8.63 -5.93 4.81
C GLN A 235 -9.60 -6.70 5.74
N LEU A 236 -9.11 -7.34 6.80
CA LEU A 236 -9.95 -8.06 7.74
C LEU A 236 -10.77 -7.08 8.57
N THR A 237 -10.12 -6.05 9.15
CA THR A 237 -10.78 -4.97 9.90
C THR A 237 -11.88 -4.33 9.05
N ARG A 238 -11.57 -3.93 7.81
CA ARG A 238 -12.54 -3.31 6.89
C ARG A 238 -13.80 -4.15 6.73
N VAL A 239 -13.64 -5.43 6.40
CA VAL A 239 -14.79 -6.34 6.19
C VAL A 239 -15.58 -6.53 7.46
N ARG A 240 -14.91 -6.76 8.60
CA ARG A 240 -15.56 -7.05 9.89
C ARG A 240 -16.33 -5.86 10.45
N LEU A 241 -15.76 -4.66 10.36
CA LEU A 241 -16.47 -3.45 10.82
C LEU A 241 -17.64 -3.10 9.88
N GLN A 242 -17.50 -3.35 8.57
CA GLN A 242 -18.62 -3.15 7.63
C GLN A 242 -19.75 -4.17 7.87
N GLU A 243 -19.42 -5.43 8.17
CA GLU A 243 -20.39 -6.46 8.57
C GLU A 243 -21.11 -6.06 9.86
N ALA A 244 -20.37 -5.58 10.86
CA ALA A 244 -20.95 -5.08 12.12
C ALA A 244 -21.96 -3.95 11.89
N LYS A 245 -21.65 -3.02 10.99
CA LYS A 245 -22.58 -1.96 10.57
C LYS A 245 -23.79 -2.51 9.83
N ASN A 246 -23.60 -3.43 8.89
CA ASN A 246 -24.68 -4.03 8.10
C ASN A 246 -25.69 -4.78 8.98
N ILE A 247 -25.24 -5.49 10.02
CA ILE A 247 -26.11 -6.18 10.99
C ILE A 247 -27.11 -5.21 11.64
N ARG A 248 -26.72 -3.95 11.81
CA ARG A 248 -27.54 -2.93 12.49
C ARG A 248 -28.22 -1.95 11.56
N CYS A 249 -28.18 -2.15 10.24
CA CYS A 249 -28.70 -1.20 9.26
C CYS A 249 -30.19 -0.85 9.43
N LEU A 250 -30.99 -1.76 10.00
CA LEU A 250 -32.43 -1.56 10.27
C LEU A 250 -32.74 -1.04 11.69
N SER A 251 -31.71 -0.65 12.46
CA SER A 251 -31.94 -0.09 13.80
C SER A 251 -32.66 1.26 13.74
N VAL A 252 -33.43 1.57 14.78
CA VAL A 252 -34.32 2.75 14.81
C VAL A 252 -33.54 4.08 14.81
N THR A 253 -32.49 4.17 15.62
CA THR A 253 -31.71 5.41 15.83
C THR A 253 -30.42 5.42 15.02
N PRO A 254 -29.97 6.58 14.47
CA PRO A 254 -28.69 6.71 13.78
C PRO A 254 -27.49 6.16 14.57
N GLU A 255 -27.48 6.37 15.89
CA GLU A 255 -26.49 5.87 16.84
C GLU A 255 -26.35 4.34 16.73
N ARG A 256 -27.49 3.64 16.83
CA ARG A 256 -27.53 2.16 16.78
C ARG A 256 -27.22 1.63 15.39
N ARG A 257 -27.55 2.36 14.33
CA ARG A 257 -27.13 2.04 12.95
C ARG A 257 -25.65 2.32 12.70
N LEU A 258 -24.97 2.98 13.65
CA LEU A 258 -23.58 3.42 13.54
C LEU A 258 -23.40 4.37 12.35
N ASP A 259 -24.38 5.24 12.09
CA ASP A 259 -24.42 6.10 10.91
C ASP A 259 -23.20 7.06 10.86
N ASP A 260 -22.70 7.50 12.01
CA ASP A 260 -21.53 8.37 12.13
C ASP A 260 -20.24 7.69 11.67
N LEU A 261 -20.13 6.37 11.80
CA LEU A 261 -18.94 5.62 11.42
C LEU A 261 -19.03 5.23 9.94
N HIS A 262 -18.80 6.21 9.06
CA HIS A 262 -18.86 6.05 7.61
C HIS A 262 -17.91 7.00 6.89
N PRO A 263 -17.28 6.56 5.78
CA PRO A 263 -17.22 5.18 5.26
C PRO A 263 -16.22 4.29 6.01
N ILE A 264 -16.33 2.97 5.82
CA ILE A 264 -15.35 1.99 6.30
C ILE A 264 -14.50 1.54 5.12
N VAL A 265 -13.19 1.78 5.18
CA VAL A 265 -12.25 1.65 4.06
C VAL A 265 -11.03 0.80 4.38
N CYS A 266 -10.45 0.18 3.36
CA CYS A 266 -9.18 -0.53 3.48
C CYS A 266 -8.02 0.45 3.24
N GLU A 267 -6.98 0.36 4.05
CA GLU A 267 -5.83 1.25 4.02
C GLU A 267 -4.73 0.78 3.06
N MET A 268 -3.77 1.67 2.78
CA MET A 268 -2.88 1.55 1.62
C MET A 268 -1.60 0.74 1.89
N TRP A 269 -1.08 0.69 3.13
CA TRP A 269 0.16 -0.05 3.42
C TRP A 269 -0.02 -1.55 3.19
N HIS A 270 -1.09 -2.12 3.76
CA HIS A 270 -1.34 -3.56 3.62
C HIS A 270 -1.66 -3.95 2.16
N ASN A 271 -2.24 -3.03 1.37
CA ASN A 271 -2.41 -3.18 -0.06
C ASN A 271 -1.05 -3.28 -0.78
N LYS A 272 -0.13 -2.34 -0.53
CA LYS A 272 1.25 -2.36 -1.06
C LYS A 272 2.03 -3.61 -0.61
N GLN A 273 1.88 -4.02 0.64
CA GLN A 273 2.49 -5.23 1.18
C GLN A 273 1.97 -6.50 0.49
N ASP A 274 0.67 -6.60 0.23
CA ASP A 274 0.10 -7.74 -0.49
C ASP A 274 0.46 -7.71 -1.99
N PHE A 275 0.55 -6.53 -2.60
CA PHE A 275 1.04 -6.35 -3.97
C PHE A 275 2.47 -6.92 -4.11
N LEU A 276 3.36 -6.57 -3.18
CA LEU A 276 4.71 -7.12 -3.12
C LEU A 276 4.71 -8.64 -2.85
N GLU A 277 3.83 -9.14 -1.98
CA GLU A 277 3.64 -10.58 -1.76
C GLU A 277 3.20 -11.29 -3.05
N LYS A 278 2.33 -10.68 -3.88
CA LYS A 278 1.94 -11.24 -5.18
C LYS A 278 3.09 -11.25 -6.18
N CYS A 279 3.90 -10.19 -6.23
CA CYS A 279 5.13 -10.16 -7.02
C CYS A 279 6.03 -11.36 -6.67
N PHE A 280 6.31 -11.59 -5.38
CA PHE A 280 7.17 -12.70 -4.95
C PHE A 280 6.50 -14.07 -5.18
N LYS A 281 5.20 -14.21 -5.02
CA LYS A 281 4.50 -15.45 -5.38
C LYS A 281 4.59 -15.76 -6.88
N ALA A 282 4.55 -14.73 -7.73
CA ALA A 282 4.66 -14.89 -9.16
C ALA A 282 6.10 -15.16 -9.62
N LEU A 283 7.10 -14.53 -9.00
CA LEU A 283 8.46 -14.40 -9.54
C LEU A 283 9.58 -14.92 -8.64
N TYR A 284 9.28 -15.49 -7.47
CA TYR A 284 10.26 -16.06 -6.55
C TYR A 284 9.98 -17.54 -6.29
N LYS A 285 10.76 -18.41 -6.95
CA LYS A 285 10.73 -19.87 -6.80
C LYS A 285 12.06 -20.37 -6.25
N THR A 286 12.12 -21.65 -5.89
CA THR A 286 13.34 -22.28 -5.34
C THR A 286 14.45 -22.46 -6.38
N SER A 287 14.12 -22.45 -7.68
CA SER A 287 15.08 -22.51 -8.76
C SER A 287 15.98 -21.26 -8.78
N ASN A 288 17.29 -21.49 -8.76
CA ASN A 288 18.31 -20.44 -8.69
C ASN A 288 18.85 -20.09 -10.09
N THR A 289 17.97 -19.90 -11.07
CA THR A 289 18.35 -19.67 -12.47
C THR A 289 18.55 -18.17 -12.73
N PRO A 290 19.65 -17.74 -13.36
CA PRO A 290 19.82 -16.35 -13.77
C PRO A 290 18.74 -15.94 -14.79
N PRO A 291 18.21 -14.71 -14.76
CA PRO A 291 18.43 -13.62 -13.80
C PRO A 291 17.30 -13.48 -12.75
N THR A 292 16.81 -14.58 -12.18
CA THR A 292 15.65 -14.55 -11.26
C THR A 292 15.94 -13.83 -9.92
N LEU A 293 14.89 -13.43 -9.22
CA LEU A 293 14.98 -12.89 -7.85
C LEU A 293 15.69 -13.87 -6.89
N ALA A 294 15.50 -15.18 -7.06
CA ALA A 294 16.20 -16.20 -6.28
C ALA A 294 17.71 -16.21 -6.58
N TYR A 295 18.08 -16.12 -7.87
CA TYR A 295 19.46 -15.95 -8.31
C TYR A 295 20.12 -14.73 -7.68
N PHE A 296 19.51 -13.55 -7.80
CA PHE A 296 20.08 -12.33 -7.23
C PHE A 296 20.08 -12.32 -5.71
N LYS A 297 19.09 -12.94 -5.05
CA LYS A 297 19.13 -13.12 -3.60
C LYS A 297 20.39 -13.88 -3.18
N THR A 298 20.70 -14.99 -3.84
CA THR A 298 21.87 -15.83 -3.56
C THR A 298 23.15 -15.04 -3.84
N LEU A 299 23.24 -14.41 -5.01
CA LEU A 299 24.38 -13.61 -5.43
C LEU A 299 24.69 -12.45 -4.47
N LEU A 300 23.64 -11.76 -3.99
CA LEU A 300 23.74 -10.62 -3.06
C LEU A 300 23.75 -11.04 -1.58
N GLN A 301 23.78 -12.35 -1.28
CA GLN A 301 23.79 -12.90 0.08
C GLN A 301 22.63 -12.41 0.98
N ARG A 302 21.44 -12.19 0.40
CA ARG A 302 20.25 -11.69 1.11
C ARG A 302 19.50 -12.82 1.82
N SER A 303 20.12 -13.43 2.83
CA SER A 303 19.57 -14.58 3.59
C SER A 303 18.26 -14.28 4.33
N ASN A 304 17.97 -13.01 4.59
CA ASN A 304 16.74 -12.54 5.23
C ASN A 304 15.51 -12.55 4.30
N VAL A 305 15.68 -12.69 2.99
CA VAL A 305 14.60 -12.85 1.99
C VAL A 305 14.23 -14.33 1.90
N ASN A 306 12.97 -14.66 2.18
CA ASN A 306 12.51 -16.06 2.28
C ASN A 306 11.21 -16.34 1.49
N GLY A 307 10.73 -15.38 0.70
CA GLY A 307 9.47 -15.47 -0.03
C GLY A 307 8.23 -15.15 0.80
N LYS A 308 8.35 -14.94 2.13
CA LYS A 308 7.24 -14.55 3.01
C LYS A 308 7.33 -13.05 3.27
N VAL A 309 6.76 -12.24 2.36
CA VAL A 309 6.86 -10.77 2.41
C VAL A 309 6.19 -10.24 3.65
N LYS A 310 5.02 -10.79 4.03
CA LYS A 310 4.25 -10.25 5.16
C LYS A 310 5.04 -10.16 6.47
N GLY A 311 5.79 -11.21 6.82
CA GLY A 311 6.60 -11.22 8.03
C GLY A 311 7.94 -10.47 7.93
N ARG A 312 8.36 -10.08 6.71
CA ARG A 312 9.67 -9.48 6.43
C ARG A 312 9.59 -8.52 5.24
N PHE A 313 8.77 -7.47 5.32
CA PHE A 313 8.55 -6.58 4.18
C PHE A 313 9.86 -5.94 3.68
N GLN A 314 10.60 -5.27 4.56
CA GLN A 314 11.78 -4.47 4.17
C GLN A 314 12.85 -5.28 3.40
N PRO A 315 13.26 -6.49 3.84
CA PRO A 315 14.19 -7.31 3.05
C PRO A 315 13.73 -7.63 1.61
N HIS A 316 12.45 -7.94 1.43
CA HIS A 316 11.91 -8.28 0.11
C HIS A 316 11.78 -7.03 -0.76
N PHE A 317 11.34 -5.92 -0.15
CA PHE A 317 11.30 -4.61 -0.80
C PHE A 317 12.69 -4.18 -1.27
N ASP A 318 13.71 -4.23 -0.40
CA ASP A 318 15.09 -3.87 -0.74
C ASP A 318 15.67 -4.73 -1.87
N LEU A 319 15.38 -6.04 -1.89
CA LEU A 319 15.81 -6.92 -2.96
C LEU A 319 15.16 -6.52 -4.29
N LEU A 320 13.84 -6.31 -4.30
CA LEU A 320 13.13 -5.87 -5.50
C LEU A 320 13.62 -4.50 -5.98
N MET A 321 13.90 -3.56 -5.06
CA MET A 321 14.46 -2.25 -5.41
C MET A 321 15.84 -2.37 -6.06
N THR A 322 16.68 -3.26 -5.52
CA THR A 322 18.03 -3.47 -6.06
C THR A 322 18.00 -4.12 -7.44
N VAL A 323 17.23 -5.21 -7.58
CA VAL A 323 17.17 -5.98 -8.83
C VAL A 323 16.38 -5.25 -9.90
N GLY A 324 15.20 -4.71 -9.55
CA GLY A 324 14.32 -4.01 -10.48
C GLY A 324 14.95 -2.73 -11.06
N GLU A 325 15.69 -1.97 -10.25
CA GLU A 325 16.43 -0.82 -10.78
C GLU A 325 17.51 -1.25 -11.78
N GLY A 326 18.23 -2.35 -11.48
CA GLY A 326 19.20 -2.93 -12.41
C GLY A 326 18.55 -3.41 -13.71
N MET A 327 17.36 -4.02 -13.64
CA MET A 327 16.60 -4.45 -14.81
C MET A 327 16.16 -3.28 -15.69
N ILE A 328 15.62 -2.20 -15.10
CA ILE A 328 15.26 -0.98 -15.85
C ILE A 328 16.50 -0.33 -16.46
N THR A 329 17.63 -0.33 -15.74
CA THR A 329 18.89 0.20 -16.26
C THR A 329 19.38 -0.59 -17.47
N GLU A 330 19.29 -1.93 -17.43
CA GLU A 330 19.61 -2.78 -18.58
C GLU A 330 18.64 -2.54 -19.75
N GLN A 331 17.35 -2.32 -19.51
CA GLN A 331 16.40 -1.93 -20.56
C GLN A 331 16.79 -0.60 -21.21
N PHE A 332 17.21 0.39 -20.43
CA PHE A 332 17.71 1.64 -20.99
C PHE A 332 18.96 1.44 -21.84
N MET A 333 19.91 0.62 -21.39
CA MET A 333 21.11 0.33 -22.18
C MET A 333 20.75 -0.36 -23.51
N GLU A 334 19.82 -1.32 -23.52
CA GLU A 334 19.35 -1.93 -24.76
C GLU A 334 18.59 -0.93 -25.65
N PHE A 335 17.69 -0.12 -25.08
CA PHE A 335 16.93 0.89 -25.82
C PHE A 335 17.83 1.96 -26.45
N PHE A 336 18.87 2.40 -25.73
CA PHE A 336 19.82 3.41 -26.20
C PHE A 336 21.00 2.83 -27.01
N ASN A 337 21.02 1.53 -27.27
CA ASN A 337 22.11 0.81 -27.94
C ASN A 337 23.48 1.07 -27.28
N MET A 338 23.54 1.01 -25.95
CA MET A 338 24.77 1.17 -25.16
C MET A 338 25.47 -0.17 -24.96
N GLU A 339 26.81 -0.21 -25.11
CA GLU A 339 27.61 -1.42 -24.90
C GLU A 339 27.83 -1.71 -23.41
N ASP A 340 28.03 -0.67 -22.61
CA ASP A 340 28.15 -0.71 -21.15
C ASP A 340 27.59 0.58 -20.51
N MET A 341 27.74 0.71 -19.19
CA MET A 341 27.20 1.83 -18.42
C MET A 341 27.88 3.18 -18.75
N ASP A 342 29.13 3.15 -19.22
CA ASP A 342 29.94 4.34 -19.51
C ASP A 342 29.88 4.73 -21.00
N SER A 343 29.32 3.86 -21.82
CA SER A 343 29.10 4.06 -23.25
C SER A 343 28.19 5.25 -23.54
N LYS A 344 28.45 5.94 -24.65
CA LYS A 344 27.52 6.94 -25.16
C LYS A 344 26.29 6.28 -25.80
N PRO A 345 25.08 6.82 -25.61
CA PRO A 345 23.90 6.37 -26.36
C PRO A 345 24.13 6.49 -27.87
N GLN A 346 23.67 5.51 -28.63
CA GLN A 346 23.74 5.48 -30.11
C GLN A 346 22.34 5.48 -30.76
N HIS A 347 21.30 5.74 -29.97
CA HIS A 347 19.93 5.75 -30.45
C HIS A 347 19.54 7.13 -30.97
N ARG A 348 18.86 7.16 -32.13
CA ARG A 348 18.41 8.37 -32.83
C ARG A 348 17.74 9.39 -31.91
N ASP A 349 16.84 8.92 -31.04
CA ASP A 349 16.13 9.81 -30.12
C ASP A 349 17.05 10.53 -29.11
N PHE A 350 18.25 10.01 -28.78
CA PHE A 350 19.18 10.71 -27.88
C PHE A 350 19.95 11.83 -28.57
N ASP A 351 20.37 11.62 -29.82
CA ASP A 351 21.06 12.65 -30.59
C ASP A 351 20.18 13.91 -30.65
N ASP A 352 18.89 13.73 -30.91
CA ASP A 352 17.92 14.83 -30.93
C ASP A 352 17.84 15.59 -29.60
N LEU A 353 17.98 14.93 -28.44
CA LEU A 353 17.96 15.57 -27.10
C LEU A 353 19.14 16.52 -26.90
N SER A 354 20.34 16.07 -27.28
CA SER A 354 21.59 16.81 -27.05
C SER A 354 21.65 18.14 -27.81
N HIS A 355 20.92 18.23 -28.92
CA HIS A 355 20.80 19.42 -29.75
C HIS A 355 19.66 20.37 -29.31
N GLN A 356 18.81 19.96 -28.34
CA GLN A 356 17.71 20.80 -27.90
C GLN A 356 18.16 22.00 -27.05
N PRO A 357 17.48 23.15 -27.18
CA PRO A 357 17.61 24.27 -26.25
C PRO A 357 17.41 23.84 -24.79
N LYS A 358 18.15 24.44 -23.85
CA LYS A 358 18.14 24.07 -22.42
C LYS A 358 16.75 24.09 -21.78
N ASP A 359 15.90 25.00 -22.20
CA ASP A 359 14.50 25.16 -21.78
C ASP A 359 13.59 24.03 -22.28
N GLN A 360 13.96 23.35 -23.37
CA GLN A 360 13.18 22.26 -23.98
C GLN A 360 13.71 20.86 -23.63
N GLN A 361 14.95 20.75 -23.15
CA GLN A 361 15.59 19.48 -22.79
C GLN A 361 14.76 18.63 -21.83
N LYS A 362 14.07 19.24 -20.85
CA LYS A 362 13.20 18.50 -19.92
C LYS A 362 12.03 17.84 -20.63
N SER A 363 11.33 18.59 -21.48
CA SER A 363 10.17 18.08 -22.22
C SER A 363 10.58 16.96 -23.17
N PHE A 364 11.71 17.16 -23.86
CA PHE A 364 12.23 16.18 -24.80
C PHE A 364 12.68 14.90 -24.09
N LEU A 365 13.38 15.00 -22.96
CA LEU A 365 13.76 13.83 -22.16
C LEU A 365 12.54 13.02 -21.70
N LEU A 366 11.46 13.69 -21.28
CA LEU A 366 10.22 13.01 -20.91
C LEU A 366 9.53 12.36 -22.11
N ASP A 367 9.57 12.98 -23.30
CA ASP A 367 9.06 12.38 -24.55
C ASP A 367 9.81 11.08 -24.90
N ILE A 368 11.14 11.08 -24.84
CA ILE A 368 11.94 9.87 -25.05
C ILE A 368 11.54 8.77 -24.06
N ILE A 369 11.32 9.13 -22.79
CA ILE A 369 10.90 8.15 -21.78
C ILE A 369 9.50 7.62 -22.07
N GLN A 370 8.59 8.43 -22.60
CA GLN A 370 7.29 7.95 -23.05
C GLN A 370 7.41 7.00 -24.24
N LYS A 371 8.32 7.25 -25.19
CA LYS A 371 8.64 6.29 -26.27
C LYS A 371 9.19 4.98 -25.71
N PHE A 372 10.12 5.05 -24.76
CA PHE A 372 10.64 3.88 -24.03
C PHE A 372 9.51 3.10 -23.32
N MET A 373 8.61 3.81 -22.62
CA MET A 373 7.47 3.20 -21.94
C MET A 373 6.53 2.51 -22.93
N LYS A 374 6.25 3.13 -24.08
CA LYS A 374 5.43 2.53 -25.14
C LYS A 374 6.10 1.29 -25.72
N TYR A 375 7.42 1.32 -25.92
CA TYR A 375 8.20 0.18 -26.42
C TYR A 375 8.10 -1.03 -25.47
N PHE A 376 8.21 -0.81 -24.16
CA PHE A 376 8.15 -1.87 -23.15
C PHE A 376 6.74 -2.12 -22.56
N GLY A 377 5.72 -1.36 -22.96
CA GLY A 377 4.32 -1.54 -22.54
C GLY A 377 3.95 -1.00 -21.16
N TYR A 378 4.73 -0.09 -20.56
CA TYR A 378 4.47 0.45 -19.23
C TYR A 378 3.28 1.41 -19.19
N GLY A 379 2.46 1.32 -18.13
CA GLY A 379 1.32 2.24 -17.92
C GLY A 379 0.12 2.01 -18.84
N LEU A 380 0.12 0.93 -19.63
CA LEU A 380 -0.97 0.55 -20.52
C LEU A 380 -1.75 -0.63 -19.96
N LEU A 381 -3.08 -0.57 -20.04
CA LEU A 381 -3.95 -1.72 -19.76
C LEU A 381 -3.93 -2.71 -20.93
N GLU A 382 -3.99 -2.15 -22.14
CA GLU A 382 -3.88 -2.88 -23.40
C GLU A 382 -2.59 -2.43 -24.08
N THR A 383 -1.65 -3.34 -24.27
CA THR A 383 -0.44 -3.04 -25.02
C THR A 383 -0.74 -3.15 -26.52
N PRO A 384 -0.53 -2.08 -27.31
CA PRO A 384 -0.66 -2.16 -28.75
C PRO A 384 0.49 -3.00 -29.28
N HIS A 385 0.27 -4.29 -29.51
CA HIS A 385 1.01 -5.19 -30.43
C HIS A 385 2.56 -5.22 -30.39
N LEU A 386 3.23 -4.61 -29.40
CA LEU A 386 4.68 -4.32 -29.42
C LEU A 386 5.55 -5.26 -28.59
N ILE A 387 4.97 -6.15 -27.78
CA ILE A 387 5.72 -7.34 -27.36
C ILE A 387 6.01 -8.10 -28.65
N PRO A 388 7.25 -8.55 -28.93
CA PRO A 388 7.52 -9.37 -30.09
C PRO A 388 6.50 -10.49 -30.07
N ARG A 389 5.47 -10.39 -30.92
CA ARG A 389 4.47 -11.43 -31.02
C ARG A 389 5.27 -12.69 -31.34
N ARG A 390 4.72 -13.84 -30.98
CA ARG A 390 4.97 -15.05 -31.76
C ARG A 390 4.99 -14.61 -33.22
N ASN A 391 6.16 -14.42 -33.82
CA ASN A 391 6.25 -13.98 -35.19
C ASN A 391 5.75 -15.19 -35.95
N GLU A 392 4.46 -15.19 -36.23
CA GLU A 392 3.85 -16.10 -37.17
C GLU A 392 4.65 -15.93 -38.44
N TYR A 393 5.39 -16.96 -38.80
CA TYR A 393 5.94 -17.06 -40.12
C TYR A 393 5.24 -18.22 -40.80
N GLN A 394 4.85 -17.99 -42.04
CA GLN A 394 4.30 -19.03 -42.88
C GLN A 394 5.46 -19.82 -43.44
N GLU A 395 5.54 -21.09 -43.07
CA GLU A 395 6.47 -22.03 -43.66
C GLU A 395 5.76 -22.80 -44.75
N ARG A 396 6.26 -22.74 -45.98
CA ARG A 396 5.71 -23.50 -47.10
C ARG A 396 6.29 -24.91 -47.04
N VAL A 397 5.47 -25.88 -46.66
CA VAL A 397 5.87 -27.28 -46.55
C VAL A 397 5.47 -28.00 -47.84
N GLU A 398 6.45 -28.47 -48.60
CA GLU A 398 6.21 -29.34 -49.76
C GLU A 398 6.03 -30.80 -49.30
N LYS A 399 4.86 -31.37 -49.57
CA LYS A 399 4.59 -32.79 -49.40
C LYS A 399 4.65 -33.48 -50.76
N ARG A 400 5.42 -34.56 -50.85
CA ARG A 400 5.42 -35.48 -51.99
C ARG A 400 4.64 -36.72 -51.62
N SER A 401 3.54 -36.94 -52.32
CA SER A 401 2.68 -38.11 -52.17
C SER A 401 2.70 -38.90 -53.46
N THR A 402 3.07 -40.17 -53.41
CA THR A 402 2.97 -41.07 -54.56
C THR A 402 1.61 -41.74 -54.56
N ILE A 403 0.84 -41.55 -55.62
CA ILE A 403 -0.43 -42.27 -55.83
C ILE A 403 -0.29 -43.25 -56.99
N LEU A 404 -0.90 -44.42 -56.84
CA LEU A 404 -0.98 -45.44 -57.89
C LEU A 404 -2.35 -45.33 -58.54
N VAL A 405 -2.38 -45.01 -59.83
CA VAL A 405 -3.61 -45.01 -60.64
C VAL A 405 -3.40 -45.99 -61.78
N ASN A 406 -4.25 -47.02 -61.86
CA ASN A 406 -4.20 -48.07 -62.90
C ASN A 406 -2.83 -48.75 -63.06
N GLY A 407 -2.10 -48.96 -61.95
CA GLY A 407 -0.78 -49.61 -61.95
C GLY A 407 0.39 -48.70 -62.32
N GLN A 408 0.14 -47.42 -62.60
CA GLN A 408 1.17 -46.42 -62.88
C GLN A 408 1.34 -45.48 -61.66
N GLN A 409 2.60 -45.26 -61.24
CA GLN A 409 2.91 -44.35 -60.14
C GLN A 409 2.95 -42.89 -60.63
N PHE A 410 2.19 -42.03 -59.96
CA PHE A 410 2.22 -40.59 -60.13
C PHE A 410 2.70 -39.94 -58.83
N ILE A 411 3.65 -38.99 -58.94
CA ILE A 411 4.12 -38.20 -57.80
C ILE A 411 3.35 -36.88 -57.81
N ILE A 412 2.56 -36.65 -56.77
CA ILE A 412 1.89 -35.38 -56.53
C ILE A 412 2.74 -34.57 -55.54
N GLN A 413 3.11 -33.35 -55.93
CA GLN A 413 3.64 -32.34 -55.03
C GLN A 413 2.52 -31.39 -54.61
N THR A 414 2.17 -31.40 -53.33
CA THR A 414 1.30 -30.38 -52.73
C THR A 414 2.12 -29.45 -51.85
N SER A 415 1.82 -28.16 -51.86
CA SER A 415 2.37 -27.20 -50.91
C SER A 415 1.29 -26.81 -49.90
N GLU A 416 1.53 -27.05 -48.63
CA GLU A 416 0.69 -26.55 -47.53
C GLU A 416 1.40 -25.36 -46.88
N GLU A 417 0.66 -24.29 -46.59
CA GLU A 417 1.13 -23.19 -45.74
C GLU A 417 0.90 -23.59 -44.29
N LYS A 418 1.99 -23.77 -43.53
CA LYS A 418 1.94 -24.08 -42.10
C LYS A 418 2.28 -22.83 -41.30
N THR A 419 1.38 -22.41 -40.42
CA THR A 419 1.66 -21.36 -39.44
C THR A 419 2.60 -21.92 -38.37
N CYS A 420 3.82 -21.40 -38.32
CA CYS A 420 4.82 -21.74 -37.31
C CYS A 420 4.99 -20.58 -36.32
N TYR A 421 5.24 -20.92 -35.05
CA TYR A 421 5.44 -19.92 -33.99
C TYR A 421 6.91 -19.94 -33.56
N LYS A 422 7.53 -18.76 -33.43
CA LYS A 422 8.84 -18.67 -32.75
C LYS A 422 8.74 -19.24 -31.34
N GLU A 423 9.76 -19.98 -30.92
CA GLU A 423 9.88 -20.45 -29.54
C GLU A 423 9.86 -19.27 -28.57
N GLU A 424 9.13 -19.45 -27.46
CA GLU A 424 9.03 -18.43 -26.40
C GLU A 424 10.38 -18.23 -25.71
N ASP A 425 10.67 -16.99 -25.36
CA ASP A 425 11.81 -16.61 -24.52
C ASP A 425 11.33 -16.42 -23.07
N GLU A 426 11.50 -17.45 -22.25
CA GLU A 426 11.04 -17.45 -20.85
C GLU A 426 11.83 -16.47 -19.97
N VAL A 427 13.11 -16.21 -20.32
CA VAL A 427 13.96 -15.24 -19.59
C VAL A 427 13.46 -13.82 -19.87
N TYR A 428 13.20 -13.48 -21.13
CA TYR A 428 12.62 -12.20 -21.52
C TYR A 428 11.28 -11.98 -20.83
N ASN A 429 10.38 -12.96 -20.89
CA ASN A 429 9.05 -12.87 -20.27
C ASN A 429 9.12 -12.65 -18.77
N TYR A 430 10.00 -13.39 -18.06
CA TYR A 430 10.23 -13.22 -16.64
C TYR A 430 10.70 -11.78 -16.32
N CYS A 431 11.70 -11.28 -17.05
CA CYS A 431 12.30 -9.98 -16.77
C CYS A 431 11.34 -8.83 -17.07
N MET A 432 10.59 -8.91 -18.17
CA MET A 432 9.54 -7.95 -18.49
C MET A 432 8.49 -7.88 -17.38
N LEU A 433 7.96 -9.04 -16.96
CA LEU A 433 6.97 -9.09 -15.89
C LEU A 433 7.53 -8.52 -14.58
N LEU A 434 8.78 -8.84 -14.23
CA LEU A 434 9.45 -8.28 -13.05
C LEU A 434 9.56 -6.75 -13.11
N CYS A 435 9.87 -6.17 -14.27
CA CYS A 435 9.91 -4.72 -14.45
C CYS A 435 8.54 -4.07 -14.25
N HIS A 436 7.46 -4.69 -14.74
CA HIS A 436 6.10 -4.20 -14.49
C HIS A 436 5.76 -4.16 -13.00
N TRP A 437 6.09 -5.23 -12.25
CA TRP A 437 5.90 -5.26 -10.80
C TRP A 437 6.76 -4.22 -10.09
N TYR A 438 8.03 -4.11 -10.45
CA TYR A 438 8.96 -3.14 -9.87
C TYR A 438 8.49 -1.70 -10.08
N LEU A 439 8.15 -1.33 -11.32
CA LEU A 439 7.74 0.02 -11.68
C LEU A 439 6.49 0.45 -10.90
N HIS A 440 5.54 -0.47 -10.71
CA HIS A 440 4.35 -0.14 -9.93
C HIS A 440 4.64 -0.06 -8.43
N VAL A 441 5.49 -0.93 -7.87
CA VAL A 441 5.90 -0.84 -6.46
C VAL A 441 6.61 0.47 -6.15
N ILE A 442 7.47 0.97 -7.05
CA ILE A 442 8.13 2.27 -6.83
C ILE A 442 7.14 3.42 -6.91
N GLU A 443 6.13 3.36 -7.78
CA GLU A 443 5.06 4.37 -7.84
C GLU A 443 4.21 4.37 -6.58
N MET A 444 3.76 3.21 -6.08
CA MET A 444 3.03 3.13 -4.81
C MET A 444 3.86 3.73 -3.66
N HIS A 445 5.16 3.46 -3.64
CA HIS A 445 6.05 3.98 -2.61
C HIS A 445 6.32 5.49 -2.74
N ASP A 446 6.47 6.01 -3.96
CA ASP A 446 6.64 7.44 -4.22
C ASP A 446 5.37 8.23 -3.89
N THR A 447 4.21 7.74 -4.33
CA THR A 447 2.89 8.29 -3.98
C THR A 447 2.70 8.42 -2.47
N ALA A 448 3.09 7.40 -1.70
CA ALA A 448 3.01 7.45 -0.25
C ALA A 448 3.94 8.51 0.37
N LYS A 449 5.16 8.69 -0.16
CA LYS A 449 6.11 9.70 0.30
C LYS A 449 5.63 11.11 0.07
N GLU A 450 5.05 11.37 -1.09
CA GLU A 450 4.48 12.68 -1.43
C GLU A 450 3.15 12.93 -0.72
N GLY A 451 2.41 11.87 -0.37
CA GLY A 451 1.03 11.99 0.08
C GLY A 451 0.10 12.40 -1.06
N ASP A 452 0.38 11.91 -2.27
CA ASP A 452 -0.39 12.28 -3.46
C ASP A 452 -1.68 11.46 -3.54
N ILE A 453 -2.75 12.07 -3.05
CA ILE A 453 -4.06 11.44 -2.98
C ILE A 453 -4.65 11.06 -4.34
N HIS A 454 -4.30 11.77 -5.42
CA HIS A 454 -4.83 11.46 -6.75
C HIS A 454 -4.11 10.26 -7.34
N ARG A 455 -2.77 10.20 -7.18
CA ARG A 455 -2.00 9.03 -7.60
C ARG A 455 -2.33 7.78 -6.80
N ALA A 456 -2.80 7.91 -5.56
CA ALA A 456 -3.29 6.76 -4.78
C ALA A 456 -4.44 6.04 -5.48
N VAL A 457 -5.42 6.78 -6.01
CA VAL A 457 -6.53 6.21 -6.79
C VAL A 457 -6.04 5.58 -8.09
N LEU A 458 -5.14 6.27 -8.82
CA LEU A 458 -4.54 5.72 -10.05
C LEU A 458 -3.79 4.41 -9.78
N ASN A 459 -3.10 4.33 -8.64
CA ASN A 459 -2.40 3.13 -8.20
C ASN A 459 -3.38 1.98 -7.94
N CYS A 460 -4.50 2.24 -7.28
CA CYS A 460 -5.54 1.22 -7.12
C CYS A 460 -6.06 0.70 -8.46
N LYS A 461 -6.32 1.60 -9.42
CA LYS A 461 -6.79 1.21 -10.76
C LYS A 461 -5.75 0.37 -11.51
N TYR A 462 -4.47 0.76 -11.47
CA TYR A 462 -3.40 0.02 -12.16
C TYR A 462 -3.02 -1.29 -11.48
N ALA A 463 -3.28 -1.44 -10.17
CA ALA A 463 -3.03 -2.69 -9.45
C ALA A 463 -4.06 -3.79 -9.74
N ILE A 464 -5.26 -3.44 -10.23
CA ILE A 464 -6.35 -4.39 -10.53
C ILE A 464 -5.89 -5.54 -11.46
N PRO A 465 -5.29 -5.29 -12.65
CA PRO A 465 -4.78 -6.35 -13.52
C PRO A 465 -3.77 -7.29 -12.86
N PHE A 466 -2.89 -6.76 -12.01
CA PHE A 466 -1.88 -7.55 -11.30
C PHE A 466 -2.49 -8.48 -10.24
N PHE A 467 -3.49 -8.00 -9.50
CA PHE A 467 -4.19 -8.85 -8.55
C PHE A 467 -5.05 -9.90 -9.28
N TYR A 468 -5.70 -9.53 -10.38
CA TYR A 468 -6.48 -10.45 -11.21
C TYR A 468 -5.61 -11.58 -11.78
N SER A 469 -4.45 -11.24 -12.35
CA SER A 469 -3.54 -12.22 -12.95
C SER A 469 -2.99 -13.23 -11.96
N HIS A 470 -2.82 -12.84 -10.71
CA HIS A 470 -2.49 -13.77 -9.64
C HIS A 470 -3.69 -14.62 -9.21
N SER A 471 -4.86 -14.00 -9.00
CA SER A 471 -6.11 -14.69 -8.69
C SER A 471 -7.30 -13.75 -8.81
N LYS A 472 -8.33 -14.16 -9.59
CA LYS A 472 -9.64 -13.48 -9.61
C LYS A 472 -10.31 -13.40 -8.23
N LEU A 473 -9.92 -14.26 -7.27
CA LEU A 473 -10.44 -14.26 -5.90
C LEU A 473 -9.57 -13.44 -4.93
N SER A 474 -8.58 -12.69 -5.42
CA SER A 474 -7.72 -11.87 -4.58
C SER A 474 -8.55 -10.88 -3.75
N LYS A 475 -8.40 -10.91 -2.42
CA LYS A 475 -9.09 -9.97 -1.54
C LYS A 475 -8.74 -8.51 -1.87
N TYR A 476 -7.47 -8.24 -2.19
CA TYR A 476 -7.03 -6.89 -2.58
C TYR A 476 -7.42 -6.51 -4.01
N LEU A 477 -7.84 -7.44 -4.88
CA LEU A 477 -8.56 -7.06 -6.11
C LEU A 477 -9.87 -6.37 -5.73
N VAL A 478 -10.63 -6.97 -4.81
CA VAL A 478 -11.90 -6.43 -4.31
C VAL A 478 -11.68 -5.09 -3.59
N GLU A 479 -10.64 -4.98 -2.74
CA GLU A 479 -10.35 -3.72 -2.05
C GLU A 479 -10.01 -2.58 -3.01
N ASN A 480 -9.21 -2.82 -4.06
CA ASN A 480 -8.87 -1.78 -5.03
C ASN A 480 -10.09 -1.33 -5.83
N VAL A 481 -10.95 -2.27 -6.27
CA VAL A 481 -12.22 -1.92 -6.94
C VAL A 481 -13.12 -1.12 -6.00
N ASN A 482 -13.28 -1.56 -4.76
CA ASN A 482 -14.12 -0.86 -3.77
C ASN A 482 -13.58 0.54 -3.44
N TYR A 483 -12.27 0.70 -3.27
CA TYR A 483 -11.64 1.99 -2.97
C TYR A 483 -11.87 3.00 -4.10
N VAL A 484 -11.71 2.57 -5.36
CA VAL A 484 -11.97 3.41 -6.54
C VAL A 484 -13.45 3.78 -6.64
N LEU A 485 -14.36 2.81 -6.50
CA LEU A 485 -15.81 3.07 -6.50
C LEU A 485 -16.19 4.09 -5.43
N GLN A 486 -15.74 3.88 -4.19
CA GLN A 486 -16.05 4.77 -3.09
C GLN A 486 -15.53 6.18 -3.34
N THR A 487 -14.24 6.33 -3.68
CA THR A 487 -13.61 7.65 -3.75
C THR A 487 -13.93 8.43 -5.03
N GLU A 488 -14.26 7.77 -6.14
CA GLU A 488 -14.57 8.48 -7.39
C GLU A 488 -16.07 8.60 -7.68
N HIS A 489 -16.91 7.70 -7.16
CA HIS A 489 -18.30 7.57 -7.62
C HIS A 489 -19.35 7.59 -6.50
N LEU A 490 -19.09 6.95 -5.36
CA LEU A 490 -20.15 6.68 -4.37
C LEU A 490 -20.15 7.62 -3.15
N LEU A 491 -18.99 8.16 -2.76
CA LEU A 491 -18.88 9.04 -1.60
C LEU A 491 -19.13 10.50 -1.98
N SER A 492 -19.62 11.28 -1.01
CA SER A 492 -19.70 12.73 -1.14
C SER A 492 -18.30 13.33 -1.36
N PRO A 493 -18.18 14.52 -1.96
CA PRO A 493 -16.89 15.20 -2.12
C PRO A 493 -16.09 15.30 -0.81
N LEU A 494 -16.78 15.61 0.30
CA LEU A 494 -16.16 15.64 1.63
C LEU A 494 -15.65 14.26 2.07
N GLN A 495 -16.49 13.21 2.02
CA GLN A 495 -16.08 11.88 2.48
C GLN A 495 -14.98 11.28 1.62
N SER A 496 -15.06 11.44 0.30
CA SER A 496 -14.02 10.99 -0.63
C SER A 496 -12.67 11.61 -0.27
N LEU A 497 -12.62 12.94 -0.12
CA LEU A 497 -11.38 13.61 0.23
C LEU A 497 -10.84 13.19 1.60
N ARG A 498 -11.72 12.98 2.59
CA ARG A 498 -11.31 12.51 3.93
C ARG A 498 -10.76 11.08 3.94
N VAL A 499 -11.32 10.19 3.12
CA VAL A 499 -10.77 8.84 2.90
C VAL A 499 -9.38 8.94 2.29
N LEU A 500 -9.26 9.72 1.21
CA LEU A 500 -8.05 9.87 0.43
C LEU A 500 -6.89 10.52 1.21
N GLU A 501 -7.13 11.68 1.83
CA GLU A 501 -6.10 12.36 2.63
C GLU A 501 -5.71 11.54 3.86
N GLY A 502 -6.69 10.85 4.44
CA GLY A 502 -6.52 10.07 5.65
C GLY A 502 -5.77 8.76 5.40
N SER A 503 -5.50 8.39 4.15
CA SER A 503 -4.62 7.25 3.82
C SER A 503 -3.15 7.56 4.02
N PHE A 504 -2.76 8.84 4.20
CA PHE A 504 -1.38 9.24 4.39
C PHE A 504 -1.19 10.16 5.60
N VAL A 505 -0.10 9.94 6.33
CA VAL A 505 0.27 10.68 7.54
C VAL A 505 1.72 11.16 7.41
N ASN A 506 1.98 12.39 7.81
CA ASN A 506 3.35 12.91 7.91
C ASN A 506 3.73 13.07 9.38
N THR A 507 4.46 12.11 9.95
CA THR A 507 4.71 12.06 11.40
C THR A 507 5.76 13.07 11.87
N ILE A 508 6.57 13.61 10.96
CA ILE A 508 7.70 14.52 11.28
C ILE A 508 7.47 15.91 10.69
N GLY A 509 6.80 16.01 9.55
CA GLY A 509 6.78 17.19 8.69
C GLY A 509 7.90 17.17 7.64
N GLY A 510 7.75 17.96 6.59
CA GLY A 510 8.69 18.07 5.47
C GLY A 510 8.25 17.31 4.22
N LYS A 511 8.83 17.69 3.06
CA LYS A 511 8.55 17.08 1.76
C LYS A 511 9.01 15.63 1.68
N GLY A 512 8.23 14.78 1.02
CA GLY A 512 8.55 13.37 0.84
C GLY A 512 8.62 12.55 2.14
N LYS A 513 7.98 13.03 3.22
CA LYS A 513 7.99 12.39 4.56
C LYS A 513 6.63 11.77 4.94
N CYS A 514 5.66 11.79 4.04
CA CYS A 514 4.43 11.04 4.24
C CYS A 514 4.70 9.53 4.24
N VAL A 515 3.87 8.82 4.98
CA VAL A 515 3.78 7.36 5.01
C VAL A 515 2.29 6.99 5.06
N GLU A 516 1.96 5.74 4.73
CA GLU A 516 0.58 5.27 4.85
C GLU A 516 0.10 5.27 6.32
N SER A 517 -1.18 5.59 6.54
CA SER A 517 -1.78 5.70 7.87
C SER A 517 -1.74 4.39 8.66
N ASP A 518 -2.01 3.26 8.01
CA ASP A 518 -1.96 1.94 8.63
C ASP A 518 -0.52 1.45 8.91
N LEU A 519 0.49 1.99 8.24
CA LEU A 519 1.89 1.79 8.66
C LEU A 519 2.19 2.53 9.98
N VAL A 520 1.63 3.72 10.17
CA VAL A 520 1.73 4.44 11.45
C VAL A 520 1.01 3.67 12.56
N GLN A 521 -0.16 3.08 12.24
CA GLN A 521 -0.89 2.20 13.14
C GLN A 521 -0.04 0.98 13.55
N GLU A 522 0.58 0.28 12.61
CA GLU A 522 1.49 -0.86 12.87
C GLU A 522 2.69 -0.45 13.76
N HIS A 523 3.24 0.75 13.56
CA HIS A 523 4.28 1.28 14.44
C HIS A 523 3.77 1.55 15.87
N SER A 524 2.56 2.10 16.02
CA SER A 524 1.92 2.30 17.33
C SER A 524 1.65 0.96 18.02
N VAL A 525 1.12 -0.03 17.29
CA VAL A 525 0.94 -1.42 17.77
C VAL A 525 2.27 -1.98 18.30
N CYS A 526 3.35 -1.84 17.53
CA CYS A 526 4.68 -2.30 17.93
C CYS A 526 5.19 -1.59 19.20
N ASN A 527 4.99 -0.27 19.31
CA ASN A 527 5.34 0.52 20.50
C ASN A 527 4.56 0.03 21.73
N GLN A 528 3.24 -0.11 21.61
CA GLN A 528 2.36 -0.58 22.67
C GLN A 528 2.70 -2.01 23.12
N LYS A 529 2.96 -2.94 22.18
CA LYS A 529 3.41 -4.31 22.48
C LYS A 529 4.71 -4.32 23.28
N SER A 530 5.65 -3.42 22.99
CA SER A 530 6.89 -3.29 23.78
C SER A 530 6.60 -2.91 25.23
N LEU A 531 5.72 -1.94 25.46
CA LEU A 531 5.35 -1.50 26.81
C LEU A 531 4.54 -2.55 27.57
N ILE A 532 3.61 -3.25 26.92
CA ILE A 532 2.85 -4.33 27.57
C ILE A 532 3.79 -5.48 27.98
N ARG A 533 4.81 -5.79 27.17
CA ARG A 533 5.84 -6.78 27.55
C ARG A 533 6.62 -6.34 28.78
N SER A 534 6.92 -5.04 28.92
CA SER A 534 7.65 -4.48 30.07
C SER A 534 6.88 -4.55 31.40
N LEU A 535 5.55 -4.73 31.37
CA LEU A 535 4.73 -4.91 32.58
C LEU A 535 5.03 -6.23 33.33
N GLY A 536 5.85 -7.12 32.77
CA GLY A 536 6.20 -8.38 33.42
C GLY A 536 4.97 -9.25 33.69
N ALA A 537 4.78 -9.70 34.92
CA ALA A 537 3.62 -10.52 35.30
C ALA A 537 2.33 -9.70 35.48
N ASN A 538 2.41 -8.37 35.59
CA ASN A 538 1.27 -7.49 35.92
C ASN A 538 0.50 -7.05 34.66
N LYS A 539 0.06 -8.02 33.84
CA LYS A 539 -0.72 -7.78 32.61
C LYS A 539 -2.22 -7.83 32.86
N THR A 540 -2.70 -7.06 33.85
CA THR A 540 -4.14 -6.86 34.05
C THR A 540 -4.68 -5.84 33.04
N GLU A 541 -5.98 -5.87 32.75
CA GLU A 541 -6.61 -4.92 31.82
C GLU A 541 -6.29 -3.47 32.21
N LYS A 542 -6.46 -3.11 33.49
CA LYS A 542 -6.15 -1.77 34.01
C LYS A 542 -4.68 -1.37 33.79
N SER A 543 -3.74 -2.30 33.91
CA SER A 543 -2.32 -2.02 33.69
C SER A 543 -1.99 -1.87 32.22
N ILE A 544 -2.62 -2.69 31.36
CA ILE A 544 -2.48 -2.59 29.90
C ILE A 544 -3.04 -1.26 29.40
N SER A 545 -4.29 -0.92 29.75
CA SER A 545 -4.92 0.33 29.32
C SER A 545 -4.07 1.55 29.69
N ARG A 546 -3.54 1.60 30.92
CA ARG A 546 -2.68 2.71 31.36
C ARG A 546 -1.36 2.78 30.59
N ALA A 547 -0.74 1.63 30.33
CA ALA A 547 0.54 1.58 29.63
C ALA A 547 0.39 1.99 28.16
N THR A 548 -0.65 1.54 27.47
CA THR A 548 -0.90 1.86 26.06
C THR A 548 -1.37 3.29 25.86
N ALA A 549 -2.25 3.77 26.75
CA ALA A 549 -2.80 5.13 26.71
C ALA A 549 -1.74 6.24 26.83
N SER A 550 -0.58 5.95 27.43
CA SER A 550 0.54 6.88 27.58
C SER A 550 1.71 6.58 26.62
N ALA A 551 1.59 5.54 25.78
CA ALA A 551 2.71 4.97 25.03
C ALA A 551 3.35 5.94 24.03
N ASP A 552 2.52 6.58 23.22
CA ASP A 552 2.98 7.42 22.12
C ASP A 552 3.45 8.79 22.63
N ALA A 553 2.76 9.36 23.62
CA ALA A 553 3.20 10.57 24.29
C ALA A 553 4.53 10.39 25.06
N ILE A 554 4.73 9.26 25.74
CA ILE A 554 6.02 8.94 26.38
C ILE A 554 7.13 8.77 25.32
N ALA A 555 6.81 8.16 24.17
CA ALA A 555 7.76 8.05 23.07
C ALA A 555 8.14 9.42 22.49
N GLU A 556 7.18 10.34 22.36
CA GLU A 556 7.44 11.72 21.92
C GLU A 556 8.30 12.49 22.92
N ILE A 557 8.03 12.38 24.23
CA ILE A 557 8.88 12.98 25.28
C ILE A 557 10.33 12.50 25.13
N CYS A 558 10.54 11.19 24.94
CA CYS A 558 11.87 10.63 24.77
C CYS A 558 12.54 11.14 23.47
N SER A 559 11.79 11.20 22.36
CA SER A 559 12.29 11.69 21.07
C SER A 559 12.69 13.17 21.13
N GLN A 560 11.88 14.02 21.75
CA GLN A 560 12.21 15.44 21.96
C GLN A 560 13.46 15.61 22.83
N MET A 561 13.59 14.80 23.87
CA MET A 561 14.77 14.80 24.72
C MET A 561 16.02 14.35 23.94
N ASP A 562 15.92 13.29 23.15
CA ASP A 562 17.02 12.83 22.28
C ASP A 562 17.46 13.93 21.31
N ASN A 563 16.51 14.65 20.71
CA ASN A 563 16.81 15.80 19.86
C ASN A 563 17.52 16.94 20.61
N CYS A 564 17.05 17.29 21.81
CA CYS A 564 17.67 18.33 22.64
C CYS A 564 19.10 17.95 23.07
N LEU A 565 19.32 16.67 23.37
CA LEU A 565 20.62 16.14 23.77
C LEU A 565 21.51 15.76 22.58
N GLN A 566 21.01 15.94 21.34
CA GLN A 566 21.67 15.52 20.10
C GLN A 566 22.06 14.04 20.12
N ILE A 567 21.29 13.23 20.85
CA ILE A 567 21.44 11.77 20.87
C ILE A 567 20.96 11.27 19.52
N LYS A 568 21.91 10.90 18.68
CA LYS A 568 21.57 10.22 17.43
C LYS A 568 21.01 8.85 17.82
N PRO A 569 19.82 8.46 17.30
CA PRO A 569 19.33 7.10 17.51
C PRO A 569 20.45 6.14 17.09
N LYS A 570 20.77 5.15 17.94
CA LYS A 570 21.62 4.03 17.51
C LYS A 570 21.02 3.55 16.20
N SER A 571 21.76 3.63 15.10
CA SER A 571 21.23 3.32 13.78
C SER A 571 20.63 1.91 13.82
N GLY A 572 19.31 1.82 13.98
CA GLY A 572 18.58 0.57 13.74
C GLY A 572 18.91 0.14 12.32
N ARG A 573 19.14 -1.18 12.13
CA ARG A 573 19.51 -1.85 10.87
C ARG A 573 19.76 -0.87 9.73
N HIS A 574 21.02 -0.58 9.42
CA HIS A 574 21.45 0.27 8.30
C HIS A 574 20.39 0.33 7.18
N SER A 575 19.51 1.34 7.22
CA SER A 575 18.78 1.79 6.05
C SER A 575 19.79 2.54 5.20
N LYS A 576 20.80 1.82 4.72
CA LYS A 576 21.56 2.32 3.59
C LYS A 576 20.61 2.17 2.41
N THR A 577 20.46 3.26 1.66
CA THR A 577 20.04 3.23 0.26
C THR A 577 20.66 2.02 -0.44
N VAL A 578 19.97 1.46 -1.44
CA VAL A 578 20.44 0.34 -2.26
C VAL A 578 21.97 0.41 -2.42
N SER A 579 22.66 -0.61 -1.89
CA SER A 579 24.12 -0.65 -1.87
C SER A 579 24.66 -0.47 -3.28
N VAL A 580 25.46 0.58 -3.52
CA VAL A 580 26.11 0.85 -4.81
C VAL A 580 26.85 -0.40 -5.31
N ASN A 581 27.54 -1.10 -4.40
CA ASN A 581 28.20 -2.37 -4.71
C ASN A 581 27.23 -3.44 -5.19
N ASN A 582 26.03 -3.53 -4.59
CA ASN A 582 25.03 -4.50 -5.02
C ASN A 582 24.47 -4.13 -6.40
N GLN A 583 24.30 -2.83 -6.69
CA GLN A 583 23.88 -2.38 -8.03
C GLN A 583 24.92 -2.77 -9.08
N ILE A 584 26.20 -2.53 -8.81
CA ILE A 584 27.30 -2.91 -9.72
C ILE A 584 27.29 -4.43 -9.99
N ILE A 585 27.08 -5.25 -8.95
CA ILE A 585 26.98 -6.71 -9.09
C ILE A 585 25.80 -7.09 -9.98
N VAL A 586 24.61 -6.52 -9.72
CA VAL A 586 23.40 -6.79 -10.53
C VAL A 586 23.61 -6.38 -11.98
N SER A 587 24.04 -5.14 -12.24
CA SER A 587 24.27 -4.63 -13.60
C SER A 587 25.27 -5.47 -14.37
N ARG A 588 26.37 -5.92 -13.73
CA ARG A 588 27.37 -6.76 -14.38
C ARG A 588 26.79 -8.11 -14.84
N GLU A 589 25.98 -8.76 -14.00
CA GLU A 589 25.37 -10.04 -14.36
C GLU A 589 24.27 -9.88 -15.40
N LEU A 590 23.43 -8.84 -15.30
CA LEU A 590 22.41 -8.54 -16.31
C LEU A 590 23.04 -8.29 -17.68
N ARG A 591 24.15 -7.54 -17.73
CA ARG A 591 24.83 -7.23 -18.99
C ARG A 591 25.36 -8.47 -19.69
N LYS A 592 25.82 -9.48 -18.95
CA LYS A 592 26.23 -10.78 -19.52
C LYS A 592 25.04 -11.55 -20.11
N ILE A 593 23.87 -11.43 -19.48
CA ILE A 593 22.67 -12.21 -19.83
C ILE A 593 21.90 -11.56 -20.98
N ARG A 594 21.93 -10.23 -21.08
CA ARG A 594 21.13 -9.40 -22.01
C ARG A 594 19.66 -9.85 -22.05
N PRO A 595 18.93 -9.81 -20.91
CA PRO A 595 17.60 -10.38 -20.81
C PRO A 595 16.55 -9.71 -21.70
N PHE A 596 16.79 -8.47 -22.14
CA PHE A 596 15.85 -7.71 -22.98
C PHE A 596 16.13 -7.81 -24.48
N GLN A 597 17.15 -8.59 -24.88
CA GLN A 597 17.27 -9.06 -26.26
C GLN A 597 16.47 -10.35 -26.40
N TYR A 598 15.48 -10.37 -27.28
CA TYR A 598 14.67 -11.57 -27.51
C TYR A 598 15.50 -12.65 -28.19
N ILE A 599 15.67 -13.79 -27.52
CA ILE A 599 16.40 -14.96 -28.02
C ILE A 599 15.42 -16.15 -27.94
N PRO A 600 14.90 -16.64 -29.09
CA PRO A 600 13.97 -17.76 -29.12
C PRO A 600 14.51 -18.99 -28.35
N GLY A 601 13.67 -19.62 -27.55
CA GLY A 601 13.99 -20.88 -26.87
C GLY A 601 14.72 -20.76 -25.53
N ARG A 602 15.10 -19.55 -25.08
CA ARG A 602 15.68 -19.37 -23.74
C ARG A 602 14.71 -19.87 -22.67
N LYS A 603 15.22 -20.73 -21.77
CA LYS A 603 14.46 -21.31 -20.67
C LYS A 603 14.76 -20.62 -19.35
N CYS A 604 13.73 -20.42 -18.53
CA CYS A 604 13.83 -19.87 -17.19
C CYS A 604 13.29 -20.91 -16.19
N GLN A 605 14.19 -21.74 -15.64
CA GLN A 605 13.79 -22.90 -14.84
C GLN A 605 12.81 -22.53 -13.73
N GLY A 606 11.72 -23.29 -13.65
CA GLY A 606 10.64 -23.06 -12.70
C GLY A 606 9.60 -22.06 -13.20
N PHE A 607 9.81 -21.35 -14.30
CA PHE A 607 8.91 -20.33 -14.84
C PHE A 607 8.52 -20.63 -16.29
N SER A 608 7.72 -21.69 -16.49
CA SER A 608 7.07 -21.97 -17.77
C SER A 608 5.79 -21.14 -17.91
N SER A 609 5.47 -20.70 -19.13
CA SER A 609 4.20 -20.04 -19.47
C SER A 609 3.96 -18.68 -18.78
N LEU A 610 5.03 -17.99 -18.34
CA LEU A 610 4.89 -16.59 -17.90
C LEU A 610 4.66 -15.69 -19.12
N HIS A 611 3.70 -14.79 -18.99
CA HIS A 611 3.52 -13.70 -19.93
C HIS A 611 4.36 -12.48 -19.51
N PRO A 612 4.89 -11.69 -20.46
CA PRO A 612 5.69 -10.50 -20.18
C PRO A 612 4.89 -9.35 -19.55
N ILE A 613 3.56 -9.43 -19.54
CA ILE A 613 2.63 -8.45 -18.98
C ILE A 613 1.67 -9.12 -17.98
N PRO A 614 1.09 -8.36 -17.04
CA PRO A 614 0.19 -8.93 -16.02
C PRO A 614 -1.03 -9.63 -16.62
N VAL A 615 -1.72 -9.00 -17.57
CA VAL A 615 -2.92 -9.55 -18.22
C VAL A 615 -2.74 -9.39 -19.73
N THR A 616 -2.91 -10.48 -20.47
CA THR A 616 -2.86 -10.46 -21.94
C THR A 616 -4.11 -9.82 -22.52
N THR A 617 -4.02 -9.20 -23.70
CA THR A 617 -5.16 -8.58 -24.39
C THR A 617 -6.36 -9.53 -24.52
N GLU A 618 -6.10 -10.81 -24.78
CA GLU A 618 -7.11 -11.88 -24.87
C GLU A 618 -7.90 -12.09 -23.57
N ASN A 619 -7.29 -11.83 -22.41
CA ASN A 619 -7.91 -12.01 -21.10
C ASN A 619 -8.54 -10.74 -20.54
N VAL A 620 -8.39 -9.60 -21.20
CA VAL A 620 -9.01 -8.33 -20.77
C VAL A 620 -10.54 -8.43 -20.70
N PRO A 621 -11.26 -9.02 -21.69
CA PRO A 621 -12.72 -9.18 -21.60
C PRO A 621 -13.16 -9.97 -20.37
N ASN A 622 -12.52 -11.12 -20.10
CA ASN A 622 -12.79 -11.97 -18.94
C ASN A 622 -12.55 -11.23 -17.61
N MET A 623 -11.54 -10.36 -17.57
CA MET A 623 -11.27 -9.51 -16.42
C MET A 623 -12.35 -8.44 -16.24
N LYS A 624 -12.77 -7.77 -17.32
CA LYS A 624 -13.86 -6.78 -17.28
C LYS A 624 -15.16 -7.40 -16.81
N ASP A 625 -15.52 -8.58 -17.28
CA ASP A 625 -16.73 -9.30 -16.84
C ASP A 625 -16.71 -9.61 -15.35
N TRP A 626 -15.56 -10.07 -14.85
CA TRP A 626 -15.37 -10.32 -13.43
C TRP A 626 -15.45 -9.04 -12.60
N ILE A 627 -14.87 -7.94 -13.07
CA ILE A 627 -14.96 -6.64 -12.41
C ILE A 627 -16.41 -6.14 -12.39
N ASN A 628 -17.16 -6.28 -13.49
CA ASN A 628 -18.59 -5.95 -13.54
C ASN A 628 -19.41 -6.78 -12.53
N HIS A 629 -19.05 -8.04 -12.32
CA HIS A 629 -19.64 -8.85 -11.25
C HIS A 629 -19.29 -8.29 -9.85
N LEU A 630 -18.04 -7.89 -9.62
CA LEU A 630 -17.61 -7.29 -8.35
C LEU A 630 -18.31 -5.95 -8.08
N ILE A 631 -18.44 -5.08 -9.08
CA ILE A 631 -19.15 -3.80 -8.96
C ILE A 631 -20.59 -4.06 -8.53
N ARG A 632 -21.33 -4.90 -9.27
CA ARG A 632 -22.71 -5.30 -8.94
C ARG A 632 -22.84 -5.87 -7.53
N ARG A 633 -21.82 -6.55 -7.00
CA ARG A 633 -21.81 -7.09 -5.63
C ARG A 633 -21.55 -6.01 -4.59
N LEU A 634 -20.64 -5.09 -4.86
CA LEU A 634 -20.24 -4.02 -3.94
C LEU A 634 -21.27 -2.90 -3.85
N THR A 635 -22.09 -2.71 -4.89
CA THR A 635 -23.16 -1.70 -4.93
C THR A 635 -24.55 -2.25 -4.56
N ARG A 636 -24.65 -3.52 -4.12
CA ARG A 636 -25.93 -4.10 -3.67
C ARG A 636 -26.52 -3.30 -2.51
N GLY A 637 -27.82 -2.99 -2.60
CA GLY A 637 -28.53 -2.17 -1.61
C GLY A 637 -28.41 -0.66 -1.82
N GLN A 638 -27.65 -0.19 -2.82
CA GLN A 638 -27.72 1.20 -3.32
C GLN A 638 -28.66 1.34 -4.53
N VAL A 639 -29.16 0.20 -5.03
CA VAL A 639 -30.18 0.12 -6.08
C VAL A 639 -31.53 0.17 -5.37
N VAL A 640 -32.28 1.25 -5.56
CA VAL A 640 -33.73 1.22 -5.35
C VAL A 640 -34.29 0.40 -6.52
N PRO A 641 -34.99 -0.73 -6.30
CA PRO A 641 -35.76 -1.34 -7.37
C PRO A 641 -36.82 -0.32 -7.78
N VAL A 642 -36.77 0.16 -9.02
CA VAL A 642 -37.96 0.72 -9.65
C VAL A 642 -38.78 -0.50 -10.02
N GLU A 643 -39.75 -0.84 -9.17
CA GLU A 643 -40.85 -1.72 -9.57
C GLU A 643 -41.71 -0.93 -10.55
N GLU A 644 -41.50 -1.16 -11.84
CA GLU A 644 -42.51 -0.96 -12.87
C GLU A 644 -42.70 -2.33 -13.51
N ASP A 645 -43.74 -3.02 -13.06
CA ASP A 645 -44.76 -3.70 -13.88
C ASP A 645 -45.43 -4.81 -13.03
N GLU A 646 -46.38 -4.40 -12.20
CA GLU A 646 -47.50 -5.27 -11.81
C GLU A 646 -48.38 -5.44 -13.05
N GLU A 647 -48.05 -6.42 -13.90
CA GLU A 647 -49.08 -7.06 -14.73
C GLU A 647 -49.79 -8.10 -13.86
N GLU A 648 -50.90 -7.67 -13.24
CA GLU A 648 -51.93 -8.55 -12.70
C GLU A 648 -52.41 -9.48 -13.83
N GLN A 649 -52.01 -10.75 -13.77
CA GLN A 649 -52.69 -11.82 -14.46
C GLN A 649 -53.67 -12.48 -13.48
N ASP A 650 -54.88 -11.94 -13.48
CA ASP A 650 -56.08 -12.61 -12.99
C ASP A 650 -56.36 -13.81 -13.90
N ASP A 651 -56.15 -15.03 -13.41
CA ASP A 651 -56.78 -16.24 -13.93
C ASP A 651 -57.39 -17.01 -12.75
N TRP A 652 -58.69 -16.78 -12.56
CA TRP A 652 -59.57 -17.62 -11.77
C TRP A 652 -60.18 -18.69 -12.69
N GLU A 653 -59.79 -19.96 -12.52
CA GLU A 653 -60.64 -21.10 -12.89
C GLU A 653 -60.69 -22.11 -11.72
N GLU A 654 -61.93 -22.28 -11.23
CA GLU A 654 -62.62 -23.41 -10.57
C GLU A 654 -61.75 -24.60 -10.07
N ASP A 655 -61.83 -25.00 -8.79
CA ASP A 655 -62.94 -25.79 -8.21
C ASP A 655 -63.39 -25.35 -6.79
#